data_AF-A0A412Y2C1-F1
#
_entry.id   AF-A0A412Y2C1-F1
#
_cell.length_a   1.000
_cell.length_b   1.000
_cell.length_c   1.000
_cell.angle_alpha   90.00
_cell.angle_beta   90.00
_cell.angle_gamma   90.00
#
_symmetry.space_group_name_H-M   'P 1'
#
loop_
_entity.id
_entity.type
_entity.pdbx_description
1 polymer ?
#
loop_
_entity_poly.entity_id
_entity_poly.type
_entity_poly.pdbx_seq_one_letter_code
_entity_poly.pdbx_strand_id
1 'polypeptide(L)'
;MKKYLLLLFFYLLSVNSAFAQKDAIDGKSYILCINSYTEASPWSSRLISNVTEFVQKDPEITLYVEHLNMLLVENDSILEESKRNIFDKYKGRSPRMLLLLGNSALLLRDEYRKVWGDIPIVLCAQEDYLDSYEAYIHRQLSTPEERTPLSYLADPYNLVYLYADLFITENIRLMKQMIPGMEKFIYIGDGRKVNQDNSILIQKELKKNYPDIKYQFWSAEDITTNQLLDSLYFVDSKTTGVLFASWFYKYTFGGNSMLATNSHKLIAATSVPIFSLSMVNITSGKEGMLGGYTYNQANYDERLIQTISEVLEGKQARHIPCYIPTDGAPVINYEILTRDGLFPAACPANTRFLNKPPTFWEHYRYFILGTLFSILFLTLLFLYRIRSLNELKKAQQNEIDAMATYKMLVNNMPLLYMQEELVTDKNGNPIELIYRNVNSEFEKQFYRKEEVIGRKGSEIFPESMPEFLHFTKMALTEKRAITFPYYFKAIDTFYDVVLKGTRQGNMIDVFCLDSTELHKAQQKLSATNSKLAMALDIANIVPWKWDLKSKTILCDINRPIELSTDEQEVEDSQLSVPDSQYFSKIFKEDRERVKQAYRDLIEGRVEKVKEEYRIIDVQKNNLRKVEWVEAQAAVDSRDEGGNPLTLVGSSLVITNRKKMEQELTTAKDLAEESNRLKSAFLANMSHEIRTPLNAIVGFSGILASTEEEQEKQEYVSIIENNNTLLLQLISDILDLSKIEAGTLELNYSNIELNELMRELERGFLLRVKTDAVKLEFVEPAEPCMVHTEKNRLSQLMINLVTNAIKFTEKGSIRFSYEMRENELYFYVTDTGCGIPKDKQQNIFGRFVKLNSFAQGTGLGLSICQTLMERMGGRIGVESEEGKGSTFWFTLPYKPAVKEDKKQTPKNIQPVSVERNKLTILVAEDNASNYKLFESILKYDYHLIHAWDGMEAVEMFREHNPQIVLMDINMPVMDGYEATREIRKFSAKIPIIAVTAFAYASDEQKVMESGFDGYMPKPINAKLLKAQLMDIMQKRIILL
;
A
#
# COMPACT_ATOMS: atom_id res chain seq x y z
N MET A 1 24.54 -65.70 11.19
CA MET A 1 24.93 -65.00 9.95
C MET A 1 24.04 -63.81 9.58
N LYS A 2 22.69 -63.85 9.70
CA LYS A 2 21.80 -62.72 9.36
C LYS A 2 21.96 -61.44 10.22
N LYS A 3 22.38 -61.53 11.48
CA LYS A 3 22.63 -60.34 12.35
C LYS A 3 23.89 -59.55 11.98
N TYR A 4 24.90 -60.20 11.40
CA TYR A 4 26.12 -59.52 10.94
C TYR A 4 25.96 -58.88 9.56
N LEU A 5 25.06 -59.41 8.71
CA LEU A 5 24.76 -58.81 7.41
C LEU A 5 23.96 -57.51 7.52
N LEU A 6 23.04 -57.41 8.50
CA LEU A 6 22.25 -56.19 8.75
C LEU A 6 23.11 -55.06 9.35
N LEU A 7 24.08 -55.41 10.20
CA LEU A 7 25.04 -54.45 10.75
C LEU A 7 26.02 -53.96 9.67
N LEU A 8 26.40 -54.79 8.71
CA LEU A 8 27.18 -54.36 7.54
C LEU A 8 26.36 -53.43 6.62
N PHE A 9 25.05 -53.67 6.49
CA PHE A 9 24.15 -52.86 5.64
C PHE A 9 23.87 -51.47 6.25
N PHE A 10 23.74 -51.37 7.58
CA PHE A 10 23.65 -50.08 8.27
C PHE A 10 24.97 -49.31 8.27
N TYR A 11 26.12 -50.00 8.30
CA TYR A 11 27.43 -49.37 8.14
C TYR A 11 27.70 -48.87 6.71
N LEU A 12 27.02 -49.42 5.70
CA LEU A 12 27.10 -48.99 4.30
C LEU A 12 26.13 -47.84 3.96
N LEU A 13 25.07 -47.62 4.76
CA LEU A 13 24.10 -46.54 4.55
C LEU A 13 24.50 -45.21 5.23
N SER A 14 25.29 -45.24 6.30
CA SER A 14 25.87 -44.03 6.90
C SER A 14 27.10 -43.48 6.15
N VAL A 15 27.61 -44.21 5.14
CA VAL A 15 28.77 -43.79 4.34
C VAL A 15 28.35 -43.09 3.03
N ASN A 16 27.10 -43.19 2.60
CA ASN A 16 26.67 -42.70 1.28
C ASN A 16 26.11 -41.26 1.26
N SER A 17 25.73 -40.66 2.39
CA SER A 17 25.41 -39.22 2.45
C SER A 17 26.67 -38.33 2.43
N ALA A 18 27.81 -38.85 2.90
CA ALA A 18 29.11 -38.18 2.78
C ALA A 18 29.71 -38.28 1.35
N PHE A 19 29.23 -39.21 0.53
CA PHE A 19 29.74 -39.42 -0.84
C PHE A 19 28.95 -38.64 -1.90
N ALA A 20 27.66 -38.37 -1.72
CA ALA A 20 26.85 -37.67 -2.73
C ALA A 20 27.17 -36.16 -2.87
N GLN A 21 27.82 -35.56 -1.86
CA GLN A 21 28.29 -34.15 -1.92
C GLN A 21 29.80 -34.04 -2.15
N LYS A 22 30.44 -35.15 -2.52
CA LYS A 22 31.87 -35.21 -2.83
C LYS A 22 32.14 -34.79 -4.29
N ASP A 23 31.14 -34.94 -5.16
CA ASP A 23 31.23 -34.67 -6.59
C ASP A 23 30.67 -33.29 -7.01
N ALA A 24 30.10 -32.51 -6.08
CA ALA A 24 29.47 -31.20 -6.37
C ALA A 24 30.34 -29.98 -6.00
N ILE A 25 31.57 -30.17 -5.53
CA ILE A 25 32.51 -29.06 -5.32
C ILE A 25 33.29 -28.91 -6.62
N ASP A 26 32.71 -28.14 -7.55
CA ASP A 26 33.30 -27.84 -8.85
C ASP A 26 34.69 -27.15 -8.69
N GLY A 27 35.48 -27.02 -9.75
CA GLY A 27 36.91 -26.61 -9.74
C GLY A 27 37.29 -25.25 -9.08
N LYS A 28 36.36 -24.56 -8.41
CA LYS A 28 36.48 -23.23 -7.81
C LYS A 28 37.06 -23.24 -6.38
N SER A 29 37.69 -22.14 -5.98
CA SER A 29 38.17 -21.97 -4.60
C SER A 29 36.99 -21.73 -3.65
N TYR A 30 37.10 -22.06 -2.36
CA TYR A 30 35.97 -21.86 -1.43
C TYR A 30 36.37 -21.40 -0.04
N ILE A 31 35.46 -20.69 0.61
CA ILE A 31 35.48 -20.32 2.02
C ILE A 31 34.55 -21.28 2.75
N LEU A 32 35.00 -21.85 3.86
CA LEU A 32 34.16 -22.67 4.73
C LEU A 32 33.79 -21.87 5.97
N CYS A 33 32.50 -21.56 6.09
CA CYS A 33 31.94 -20.94 7.28
C CYS A 33 31.42 -21.99 8.25
N ILE A 34 31.88 -21.96 9.49
CA ILE A 34 31.40 -22.82 10.57
C ILE A 34 30.66 -21.95 11.56
N ASN A 35 29.35 -22.11 11.60
CA ASN A 35 28.43 -21.32 12.42
C ASN A 35 28.04 -22.12 13.68
N SER A 36 28.47 -21.64 14.84
CA SER A 36 28.07 -22.24 16.13
C SER A 36 26.59 -22.11 16.44
N TYR A 37 25.92 -21.15 15.80
CA TYR A 37 24.52 -20.82 16.04
C TYR A 37 23.60 -21.50 15.01
N THR A 38 22.31 -21.48 15.33
CA THR A 38 21.27 -21.89 14.39
C THR A 38 21.23 -20.97 13.19
N GLU A 39 20.81 -21.51 12.04
CA GLU A 39 20.56 -20.73 10.81
C GLU A 39 19.67 -19.50 11.05
N ALA A 40 18.67 -19.63 11.92
CA ALA A 40 17.74 -18.54 12.25
C ALA A 40 18.26 -17.52 13.28
N SER A 41 19.54 -17.60 13.69
CA SER A 41 20.13 -16.61 14.60
C SER A 41 20.35 -15.29 13.86
N PRO A 42 19.71 -14.17 14.27
CA PRO A 42 19.81 -12.92 13.53
C PRO A 42 21.24 -12.39 13.39
N TRP A 43 22.08 -12.62 14.41
CA TRP A 43 23.45 -12.14 14.42
C TRP A 43 24.32 -12.87 13.39
N SER A 44 24.30 -14.21 13.36
CA SER A 44 25.12 -14.98 12.42
C SER A 44 24.54 -15.02 11.01
N SER A 45 23.20 -15.07 10.86
CA SER A 45 22.53 -15.00 9.55
C SER A 45 22.89 -13.71 8.79
N ARG A 46 22.91 -12.57 9.49
CA ARG A 46 23.35 -11.28 8.92
C ARG A 46 24.81 -11.32 8.45
N LEU A 47 25.72 -11.86 9.27
CA LEU A 47 27.14 -11.98 8.89
C LEU A 47 27.31 -12.91 7.67
N ILE A 48 26.62 -14.05 7.65
CA ILE A 48 26.63 -14.99 6.51
C ILE A 48 26.10 -14.29 5.25
N SER A 49 24.99 -13.55 5.36
CA SER A 49 24.40 -12.81 4.22
C SER A 49 25.38 -11.79 3.65
N ASN A 50 26.03 -11.00 4.50
CA ASN A 50 27.01 -10.00 4.06
C ASN A 50 28.21 -10.64 3.34
N VAL A 51 28.72 -11.74 3.87
CA VAL A 51 29.82 -12.48 3.24
C VAL A 51 29.36 -13.16 1.94
N THR A 52 28.13 -13.66 1.90
CA THR A 52 27.54 -14.25 0.68
C THR A 52 27.45 -13.20 -0.42
N GLU A 53 26.96 -11.99 -0.13
CA GLU A 53 26.89 -10.88 -1.09
C GLU A 53 28.30 -10.47 -1.58
N PHE A 54 29.29 -10.47 -0.70
CA PHE A 54 30.68 -10.22 -1.06
C PHE A 54 31.22 -11.30 -2.02
N VAL A 55 31.02 -12.57 -1.70
CA VAL A 55 31.49 -13.71 -2.50
C VAL A 55 30.77 -13.79 -3.84
N GLN A 56 29.49 -13.43 -3.93
CA GLN A 56 28.74 -13.39 -5.20
C GLN A 56 29.35 -12.44 -6.25
N LYS A 57 30.16 -11.46 -5.84
CA LYS A 57 30.86 -10.54 -6.76
C LYS A 57 32.09 -11.18 -7.42
N ASP A 58 32.58 -12.30 -6.89
CA ASP A 58 33.74 -13.03 -7.43
C ASP A 58 33.32 -14.46 -7.85
N PRO A 59 33.22 -14.75 -9.16
CA PRO A 59 32.75 -16.05 -9.64
C PRO A 59 33.74 -17.21 -9.36
N GLU A 60 34.97 -16.93 -8.91
CA GLU A 60 36.02 -17.93 -8.61
C GLU A 60 35.98 -18.45 -7.17
N ILE A 61 35.18 -17.82 -6.30
CA ILE A 61 35.09 -18.16 -4.87
C ILE A 61 33.66 -18.56 -4.52
N THR A 62 33.49 -19.62 -3.74
CA THR A 62 32.18 -20.07 -3.23
C THR A 62 32.19 -20.10 -1.70
N LEU A 63 31.07 -19.73 -1.07
CA LEU A 63 30.90 -19.82 0.38
C LEU A 63 30.07 -21.07 0.72
N TYR A 64 30.64 -21.97 1.52
CA TYR A 64 29.90 -23.07 2.14
C TYR A 64 29.66 -22.77 3.61
N VAL A 65 28.48 -23.10 4.12
CA VAL A 65 28.09 -22.85 5.52
C VAL A 65 27.71 -24.15 6.20
N GLU A 66 28.32 -24.43 7.34
CA GLU A 66 28.01 -25.56 8.21
C GLU A 66 27.52 -25.07 9.57
N HIS A 67 26.40 -25.61 10.05
CA HIS A 67 25.79 -25.20 11.31
C HIS A 67 26.05 -26.26 12.39
N LEU A 68 26.84 -25.92 13.41
CA LEU A 68 27.09 -26.80 14.56
C LEU A 68 25.89 -26.90 15.51
N ASN A 69 25.04 -25.87 15.54
CA ASN A 69 23.87 -25.80 16.42
C ASN A 69 24.21 -26.16 17.88
N MET A 70 25.19 -25.49 18.48
CA MET A 70 25.76 -25.87 19.79
C MET A 70 24.74 -25.96 20.94
N LEU A 71 23.56 -25.35 20.82
CA LEU A 71 22.48 -25.48 21.79
C LEU A 71 21.80 -26.87 21.78
N LEU A 72 21.88 -27.62 20.67
CA LEU A 72 21.40 -29.01 20.55
C LEU A 72 22.46 -30.05 20.96
N VAL A 73 23.71 -29.64 21.12
CA VAL A 73 24.82 -30.51 21.50
C VAL A 73 24.80 -30.68 23.02
N GLU A 74 24.33 -31.83 23.48
CA GLU A 74 24.17 -32.14 24.92
C GLU A 74 25.18 -33.17 25.44
N ASN A 75 25.88 -33.85 24.53
CA ASN A 75 26.86 -34.87 24.87
C ASN A 75 27.92 -34.99 23.77
N ASP A 76 29.03 -35.65 24.13
CA ASP A 76 30.16 -35.89 23.23
C ASP A 76 29.78 -36.63 21.95
N SER A 77 28.75 -37.48 21.99
CA SER A 77 28.36 -38.29 20.83
C SER A 77 27.79 -37.42 19.70
N ILE A 78 26.97 -36.42 20.03
CA ILE A 78 26.38 -35.49 19.06
C ILE A 78 27.45 -34.58 18.45
N LEU A 79 28.41 -34.12 19.27
CA LEU A 79 29.52 -33.31 18.76
C LEU A 79 30.43 -34.12 17.84
N GLU A 80 30.79 -35.34 18.23
CA GLU A 80 31.64 -36.22 17.41
C GLU A 80 30.94 -36.67 16.12
N GLU A 81 29.62 -36.77 16.11
CA GLU A 81 28.85 -36.95 14.87
C GLU A 81 28.92 -35.70 13.97
N SER A 82 28.68 -34.51 14.53
CA SER A 82 28.76 -33.23 13.79
C SER A 82 30.16 -33.01 13.22
N LYS A 83 31.19 -33.31 14.01
CA LYS A 83 32.61 -33.27 13.64
C LYS A 83 32.90 -34.22 12.50
N ARG A 84 32.48 -35.49 12.58
CA ARG A 84 32.65 -36.46 11.49
C ARG A 84 31.98 -35.97 10.21
N ASN A 85 30.74 -35.47 10.31
CA ASN A 85 30.00 -34.97 9.16
C ASN A 85 30.74 -33.83 8.44
N ILE A 86 31.29 -32.85 9.18
CA ILE A 86 32.06 -31.75 8.59
C ILE A 86 33.36 -32.28 7.96
N PHE A 87 34.19 -32.97 8.74
CA PHE A 87 35.53 -33.33 8.26
C PHE A 87 35.53 -34.42 7.19
N ASP A 88 34.57 -35.35 7.20
CA ASP A 88 34.43 -36.34 6.12
C ASP A 88 33.90 -35.72 4.83
N LYS A 89 32.99 -34.74 4.92
CA LYS A 89 32.44 -34.01 3.77
C LYS A 89 33.50 -33.20 3.02
N TYR A 90 34.41 -32.54 3.75
CA TYR A 90 35.47 -31.71 3.15
C TYR A 90 36.84 -32.42 3.08
N LYS A 91 36.85 -33.75 3.19
CA LYS A 91 38.08 -34.55 3.20
C LYS A 91 38.76 -34.54 1.82
N GLY A 92 40.00 -34.07 1.77
CA GLY A 92 40.83 -34.08 0.56
C GLY A 92 40.90 -32.77 -0.22
N ARG A 93 40.19 -31.73 0.21
CA ARG A 93 40.32 -30.35 -0.31
C ARG A 93 40.41 -29.37 0.85
N SER A 94 41.34 -28.42 0.77
CA SER A 94 41.51 -27.40 1.80
C SER A 94 40.74 -26.13 1.42
N PRO A 95 39.95 -25.53 2.33
CA PRO A 95 39.39 -24.21 2.10
C PRO A 95 40.50 -23.16 1.93
N ARG A 96 40.19 -22.05 1.27
CA ARG A 96 41.06 -20.86 1.24
C ARG A 96 41.22 -20.26 2.64
N MET A 97 40.16 -20.31 3.43
CA MET A 97 40.12 -19.83 4.81
C MET A 97 38.89 -20.41 5.53
N LEU A 98 38.93 -20.36 6.86
CA LEU A 98 37.81 -20.65 7.73
C LEU A 98 37.17 -19.35 8.24
N LEU A 99 35.85 -19.25 8.12
CA LEU A 99 35.06 -18.19 8.77
C LEU A 99 34.29 -18.80 9.94
N LEU A 100 34.73 -18.55 11.17
CA LEU A 100 34.11 -19.10 12.37
C LEU A 100 33.16 -18.05 12.97
N LEU A 101 31.90 -18.42 13.17
CA LEU A 101 30.90 -17.56 13.82
C LEU A 101 30.57 -18.11 15.21
N GLY A 102 31.09 -17.44 16.25
CA GLY A 102 30.95 -17.82 17.65
C GLY A 102 32.17 -18.55 18.21
N ASN A 103 32.49 -18.28 19.47
CA ASN A 103 33.69 -18.78 20.14
C ASN A 103 33.77 -20.31 20.16
N SER A 104 32.64 -21.00 20.32
CA SER A 104 32.58 -22.47 20.34
C SER A 104 32.97 -23.14 19.01
N ALA A 105 32.92 -22.43 17.87
CA ALA A 105 33.40 -22.98 16.60
C ALA A 105 34.92 -23.16 16.62
N LEU A 106 35.63 -22.45 17.50
CA LEU A 106 37.07 -22.59 17.71
C LEU A 106 37.44 -23.81 18.58
N LEU A 107 36.46 -24.56 19.12
CA LEU A 107 36.72 -25.79 19.86
C LEU A 107 37.41 -26.84 18.99
N LEU A 108 37.06 -26.91 17.71
CA LEU A 108 37.61 -27.86 16.74
C LEU A 108 38.93 -27.39 16.08
N ARG A 109 39.59 -26.35 16.64
CA ARG A 109 40.81 -25.73 16.09
C ARG A 109 41.96 -26.73 15.88
N ASP A 110 42.10 -27.68 16.79
CA ASP A 110 43.16 -28.69 16.75
C ASP A 110 42.91 -29.65 15.57
N GLU A 111 41.65 -29.96 15.31
CA GLU A 111 41.22 -30.75 14.17
C GLU A 111 41.28 -29.98 12.85
N TYR A 112 40.92 -28.70 12.83
CA TYR A 112 41.13 -27.84 11.66
C TYR A 112 42.61 -27.88 11.24
N ARG A 113 43.52 -27.73 12.20
CA ARG A 113 44.96 -27.80 11.94
C ARG A 113 45.39 -29.19 11.47
N LYS A 114 44.86 -30.24 12.09
CA LYS A 114 45.18 -31.63 11.73
C LYS A 114 44.74 -31.97 10.30
N VAL A 115 43.60 -31.46 9.83
CA VAL A 115 43.02 -31.79 8.53
C VAL A 115 43.48 -30.85 7.41
N TRP A 116 43.57 -29.54 7.69
CA TRP A 116 43.83 -28.51 6.68
C TRP A 116 45.17 -27.76 6.87
N GLY A 117 45.95 -28.10 7.89
CA GLY A 117 47.24 -27.46 8.16
C GLY A 117 47.10 -26.06 8.77
N ASP A 118 48.03 -25.17 8.45
CA ASP A 118 48.07 -23.79 8.97
C ASP A 118 47.10 -22.84 8.23
N ILE A 119 45.83 -23.25 8.12
CA ILE A 119 44.80 -22.53 7.38
C ILE A 119 44.45 -21.19 8.06
N PRO A 120 44.26 -20.09 7.31
CA PRO A 120 43.81 -18.82 7.89
C PRO A 120 42.41 -18.93 8.50
N ILE A 121 42.25 -18.44 9.73
CA ILE A 121 40.99 -18.43 10.45
C ILE A 121 40.56 -16.99 10.73
N VAL A 122 39.35 -16.63 10.30
CA VAL A 122 38.67 -15.39 10.69
C VAL A 122 37.55 -15.75 11.66
N LEU A 123 37.64 -15.30 12.90
CA LEU A 123 36.66 -15.58 13.96
C LEU A 123 35.84 -14.33 14.29
N CYS A 124 34.52 -14.41 14.13
CA CYS A 124 33.60 -13.47 14.74
C CYS A 124 33.27 -13.96 16.15
N ALA A 125 33.83 -13.31 17.17
CA ALA A 125 33.71 -13.72 18.57
C ALA A 125 32.75 -12.81 19.33
N GLN A 126 31.97 -13.37 20.27
CA GLN A 126 31.17 -12.59 21.23
C GLN A 126 31.85 -12.50 22.61
N GLU A 127 32.87 -13.33 22.84
CA GLU A 127 33.69 -13.36 24.05
C GLU A 127 35.16 -13.14 23.64
N ASP A 128 35.97 -12.52 24.50
CA ASP A 128 37.40 -12.26 24.26
C ASP A 128 38.32 -13.43 24.69
N TYR A 129 37.72 -14.54 25.12
CA TYR A 129 38.36 -15.79 25.49
C TYR A 129 37.72 -17.00 24.81
N LEU A 130 38.41 -18.12 24.83
CA LEU A 130 37.89 -19.45 24.56
C LEU A 130 37.78 -20.21 25.89
N ASP A 131 36.58 -20.70 26.20
CA ASP A 131 36.33 -21.51 27.40
C ASP A 131 36.74 -22.99 27.19
N SER A 132 36.73 -23.76 28.28
CA SER A 132 37.05 -25.19 28.25
C SER A 132 36.01 -25.98 27.43
N TYR A 133 36.41 -27.14 26.91
CA TYR A 133 35.51 -28.06 26.20
C TYR A 133 34.30 -28.44 27.07
N GLU A 134 34.55 -28.79 28.33
CA GLU A 134 33.54 -29.14 29.32
C GLU A 134 32.54 -28.00 29.56
N ALA A 135 33.01 -26.74 29.57
CA ALA A 135 32.17 -25.58 29.77
C ALA A 135 31.16 -25.36 28.63
N TYR A 136 31.54 -25.64 27.38
CA TYR A 136 30.63 -25.48 26.24
C TYR A 136 29.64 -26.64 26.10
N ILE A 137 30.05 -27.88 26.35
CA ILE A 137 29.21 -29.08 26.15
C ILE A 137 28.31 -29.34 27.36
N HIS A 138 28.87 -29.29 28.56
CA HIS A 138 28.14 -29.55 29.80
C HIS A 138 27.59 -28.28 30.46
N ARG A 139 27.74 -27.11 29.80
CA ARG A 139 27.27 -25.80 30.26
C ARG A 139 27.75 -25.46 31.68
N GLN A 140 28.92 -25.99 32.06
CA GLN A 140 29.50 -25.79 33.38
C GLN A 140 30.15 -24.40 33.47
N LEU A 141 30.03 -23.80 34.65
CA LEU A 141 30.64 -22.52 34.94
C LEU A 141 32.16 -22.67 35.09
N SER A 142 32.90 -22.03 34.21
CA SER A 142 34.36 -22.01 34.27
C SER A 142 34.92 -20.78 34.97
N THR A 143 35.99 -21.00 35.72
CA THR A 143 36.71 -19.93 36.42
C THR A 143 37.57 -19.12 35.43
N PRO A 144 37.95 -17.87 35.74
CA PRO A 144 38.80 -17.07 34.85
C PRO A 144 40.12 -17.75 34.46
N GLU A 145 40.65 -18.62 35.31
CA GLU A 145 41.89 -19.37 35.09
C GLU A 145 41.74 -20.51 34.07
N GLU A 146 40.52 -21.00 33.85
CA GLU A 146 40.20 -22.05 32.87
C GLU A 146 39.97 -21.47 31.46
N ARG A 147 39.86 -20.15 31.34
CA ARG A 147 39.60 -19.44 30.09
C ARG A 147 40.92 -19.07 29.41
N THR A 148 41.00 -19.34 28.11
CA THR A 148 42.18 -18.96 27.30
C THR A 148 41.89 -17.69 26.52
N PRO A 149 42.61 -16.57 26.76
CA PRO A 149 42.44 -15.35 25.96
C PRO A 149 42.63 -15.61 24.46
N LEU A 150 41.77 -15.05 23.61
CA LEU A 150 41.85 -15.25 22.15
C LEU A 150 43.17 -14.72 21.57
N SER A 151 43.78 -13.72 22.21
CA SER A 151 45.09 -13.19 21.84
C SER A 151 46.21 -14.23 21.90
N TYR A 152 46.13 -15.21 22.81
CA TYR A 152 47.10 -16.31 22.89
C TYR A 152 46.89 -17.38 21.82
N LEU A 153 45.73 -17.39 21.15
CA LEU A 153 45.39 -18.33 20.08
C LEU A 153 45.64 -17.75 18.68
N ALA A 154 45.78 -16.42 18.56
CA ALA A 154 45.98 -15.71 17.30
C ALA A 154 47.21 -16.22 16.51
N ASP A 155 48.39 -16.18 17.13
CA ASP A 155 49.64 -16.61 16.51
C ASP A 155 49.72 -18.12 16.27
N PRO A 156 49.38 -19.00 17.25
CA PRO A 156 49.49 -20.42 17.02
C PRO A 156 48.62 -20.90 15.86
N TYR A 157 47.37 -20.46 15.75
CA TYR A 157 46.36 -21.03 14.83
C TYR A 157 46.10 -20.22 13.56
N ASN A 158 47.00 -19.31 13.19
CA ASN A 158 46.80 -18.41 12.05
C ASN A 158 45.43 -17.72 12.11
N LEU A 159 45.14 -17.09 13.24
CA LEU A 159 43.81 -16.62 13.61
C LEU A 159 43.79 -15.09 13.73
N VAL A 160 42.81 -14.47 13.09
CA VAL A 160 42.35 -13.11 13.36
C VAL A 160 40.94 -13.18 13.92
N TYR A 161 40.62 -12.34 14.89
CA TYR A 161 39.29 -12.26 15.47
C TYR A 161 38.72 -10.85 15.42
N LEU A 162 37.40 -10.79 15.23
CA LEU A 162 36.58 -9.59 15.32
C LEU A 162 35.67 -9.75 16.53
N TYR A 163 35.94 -8.98 17.58
CA TYR A 163 35.21 -9.04 18.83
C TYR A 163 33.91 -8.22 18.74
N ALA A 164 32.77 -8.85 18.94
CA ALA A 164 31.46 -8.22 18.97
C ALA A 164 31.04 -7.97 20.43
N ASP A 165 31.61 -6.93 21.03
CA ASP A 165 31.34 -6.55 22.41
C ASP A 165 29.84 -6.25 22.63
N LEU A 166 29.24 -6.89 23.64
CA LEU A 166 27.85 -6.70 24.03
C LEU A 166 27.65 -5.51 24.99
N PHE A 167 28.74 -4.89 25.47
CA PHE A 167 28.72 -3.69 26.32
C PHE A 167 27.76 -3.83 27.52
N ILE A 168 27.86 -4.95 28.24
CA ILE A 168 26.94 -5.31 29.34
C ILE A 168 26.90 -4.21 30.41
N THR A 169 28.06 -3.72 30.83
CA THR A 169 28.20 -2.69 31.87
C THR A 169 27.59 -1.36 31.43
N GLU A 170 27.83 -0.96 30.18
CA GLU A 170 27.28 0.26 29.59
C GLU A 170 25.78 0.17 29.41
N ASN A 171 25.24 -1.00 29.06
CA ASN A 171 23.79 -1.24 29.01
C ASN A 171 23.15 -1.10 30.40
N ILE A 172 23.75 -1.64 31.47
CA ILE A 172 23.26 -1.44 32.85
C ILE A 172 23.24 0.04 33.21
N ARG A 173 24.32 0.77 32.89
CA ARG A 173 24.42 2.23 33.15
C ARG A 173 23.37 3.00 32.35
N LEU A 174 23.18 2.67 31.07
CA LEU A 174 22.18 3.28 30.19
C LEU A 174 20.77 3.09 30.75
N MET A 175 20.43 1.87 31.16
CA MET A 175 19.14 1.55 31.76
C MET A 175 18.91 2.31 33.06
N LYS A 176 19.91 2.41 33.95
CA LYS A 176 19.78 3.18 35.20
C LYS A 176 19.63 4.68 34.94
N GLN A 177 20.27 5.22 33.90
CA GLN A 177 20.10 6.62 33.51
C GLN A 177 18.71 6.88 32.94
N MET A 178 18.20 5.99 32.08
CA MET A 178 16.89 6.14 31.44
C MET A 178 15.72 5.82 32.38
N ILE A 179 15.96 4.99 33.42
CA ILE A 179 15.00 4.64 34.46
C ILE A 179 15.61 4.98 35.84
N PRO A 180 15.59 6.26 36.25
CA PRO A 180 16.21 6.69 37.52
C PRO A 180 15.67 5.94 38.74
N GLY A 181 14.36 5.64 38.74
CA GLY A 181 13.66 4.87 39.77
C GLY A 181 13.80 3.35 39.67
N MET A 182 14.75 2.82 38.88
CA MET A 182 14.93 1.38 38.72
C MET A 182 15.29 0.70 40.04
N GLU A 183 14.39 -0.18 40.51
CA GLU A 183 14.50 -1.04 41.70
C GLU A 183 14.70 -2.51 41.32
N LYS A 184 14.32 -2.91 40.09
CA LYS A 184 14.40 -4.28 39.61
C LYS A 184 15.07 -4.33 38.24
N PHE A 185 15.93 -5.33 38.04
CA PHE A 185 16.60 -5.61 36.77
C PHE A 185 16.29 -7.04 36.34
N ILE A 186 15.71 -7.18 35.15
CA ILE A 186 15.36 -8.47 34.57
C ILE A 186 16.24 -8.69 33.34
N TYR A 187 17.01 -9.78 33.36
CA TYR A 187 17.75 -10.25 32.20
C TYR A 187 17.01 -11.42 31.55
N ILE A 188 16.76 -11.34 30.25
CA ILE A 188 16.05 -12.35 29.46
C ILE A 188 17.04 -13.00 28.50
N GLY A 189 17.22 -14.31 28.63
CA GLY A 189 18.15 -15.09 27.83
C GLY A 189 17.66 -16.52 27.56
N ASP A 190 18.47 -17.27 26.84
CA ASP A 190 18.28 -18.70 26.61
C ASP A 190 19.32 -19.53 27.37
N GLY A 191 19.23 -20.86 27.25
CA GLY A 191 20.10 -21.82 27.91
C GLY A 191 21.56 -21.84 27.44
N ARG A 192 22.00 -20.95 26.54
CA ARG A 192 23.40 -20.92 26.10
C ARG A 192 24.30 -20.42 27.24
N LYS A 193 25.50 -21.02 27.32
CA LYS A 193 26.55 -20.66 28.28
C LYS A 193 26.84 -19.16 28.33
N VAL A 194 26.94 -18.49 27.18
CA VAL A 194 27.15 -17.03 27.10
C VAL A 194 26.10 -16.22 27.88
N ASN A 195 24.84 -16.67 27.90
CA ASN A 195 23.80 -15.99 28.68
C ASN A 195 23.93 -16.26 30.18
N GLN A 196 24.39 -17.45 30.57
CA GLN A 196 24.69 -17.77 31.96
C GLN A 196 25.88 -16.94 32.48
N ASP A 197 26.94 -16.81 31.69
CA ASP A 197 28.09 -15.96 32.03
C ASP A 197 27.69 -14.47 32.12
N ASN A 198 26.92 -13.98 31.14
CA ASN A 198 26.39 -12.62 31.16
C ASN A 198 25.50 -12.39 32.39
N SER A 199 24.66 -13.36 32.77
CA SER A 199 23.81 -13.29 33.96
C SER A 199 24.63 -13.09 35.24
N ILE A 200 25.75 -13.81 35.38
CA ILE A 200 26.67 -13.66 36.53
C ILE A 200 27.41 -12.33 36.48
N LEU A 201 27.89 -11.92 35.29
CA LEU A 201 28.55 -10.64 35.10
C LEU A 201 27.62 -9.48 35.50
N ILE A 202 26.37 -9.50 35.03
CA ILE A 202 25.33 -8.53 35.38
C ILE A 202 25.10 -8.55 36.89
N GLN A 203 24.94 -9.73 37.50
CA GLN A 203 24.69 -9.84 38.94
C GLN A 203 25.86 -9.27 39.76
N LYS A 204 27.11 -9.53 39.34
CA LYS A 204 28.32 -9.01 39.99
C LYS A 204 28.40 -7.49 39.85
N GLU A 205 28.11 -6.96 38.66
CA GLU A 205 28.14 -5.53 38.37
C GLU A 205 27.05 -4.76 39.14
N LEU A 206 25.83 -5.31 39.19
CA LEU A 206 24.74 -4.76 40.00
C LEU A 206 25.09 -4.79 41.49
N LYS A 207 25.61 -5.89 42.03
CA LYS A 207 26.02 -5.95 43.45
C LYS A 207 27.12 -4.94 43.80
N LYS A 208 28.04 -4.68 42.86
CA LYS A 208 29.17 -3.76 43.07
C LYS A 208 28.75 -2.30 42.99
N ASN A 209 27.99 -1.93 41.96
CA ASN A 209 27.71 -0.52 41.63
C ASN A 209 26.28 -0.06 41.94
N TYR A 210 25.33 -1.00 42.09
CA TYR A 210 23.89 -0.72 42.28
C TYR A 210 23.23 -1.74 43.24
N PRO A 211 23.67 -1.86 44.51
CA PRO A 211 23.29 -2.96 45.42
C PRO A 211 21.79 -3.01 45.76
N ASP A 212 21.08 -1.89 45.64
CA ASP A 212 19.64 -1.79 45.93
C ASP A 212 18.74 -2.39 44.83
N ILE A 213 19.31 -2.72 43.66
CA ILE A 213 18.56 -3.23 42.50
C ILE A 213 18.42 -4.75 42.59
N LYS A 214 17.18 -5.25 42.62
CA LYS A 214 16.87 -6.68 42.64
C LYS A 214 17.06 -7.29 41.26
N TYR A 215 17.94 -8.29 41.16
CA TYR A 215 18.23 -9.02 39.93
C TYR A 215 17.34 -10.25 39.74
N GLN A 216 16.86 -10.48 38.52
CA GLN A 216 16.21 -11.72 38.08
C GLN A 216 16.72 -12.13 36.70
N PHE A 217 16.97 -13.42 36.52
CA PHE A 217 17.26 -14.03 35.22
C PHE A 217 16.07 -14.88 34.79
N TRP A 218 15.52 -14.60 33.62
CA TRP A 218 14.47 -15.37 32.99
C TRP A 218 15.06 -16.12 31.80
N SER A 219 15.13 -17.45 31.93
CA SER A 219 15.70 -18.34 30.92
C SER A 219 14.62 -19.12 30.19
N ALA A 220 14.81 -19.32 28.89
CA ALA A 220 13.98 -20.20 28.08
C ALA A 220 14.06 -21.70 28.50
N GLU A 221 14.99 -22.06 29.39
CA GLU A 221 15.04 -23.37 30.05
C GLU A 221 14.05 -23.50 31.21
N ASP A 222 13.75 -22.38 31.90
CA ASP A 222 12.98 -22.37 33.15
C ASP A 222 11.53 -21.97 32.95
N ILE A 223 11.25 -21.12 31.96
CA ILE A 223 9.90 -20.60 31.69
C ILE A 223 9.52 -20.75 30.21
N THR A 224 8.24 -21.00 29.96
CA THR A 224 7.69 -21.07 28.60
C THR A 224 7.51 -19.67 28.00
N THR A 225 7.46 -19.57 26.66
CA THR A 225 7.21 -18.30 25.96
C THR A 225 5.92 -17.60 26.41
N ASN A 226 4.83 -18.36 26.64
CA ASN A 226 3.57 -17.77 27.12
C ASN A 226 3.73 -17.20 28.54
N GLN A 227 4.38 -17.93 29.44
CA GLN A 227 4.65 -17.44 30.79
C GLN A 227 5.54 -16.20 30.79
N LEU A 228 6.52 -16.12 29.88
CA LEU A 228 7.33 -14.92 29.70
C LEU A 228 6.48 -13.73 29.26
N LEU A 229 5.62 -13.90 28.25
CA LEU A 229 4.74 -12.82 27.75
C LEU A 229 3.76 -12.36 28.83
N ASP A 230 3.15 -13.29 29.57
CA ASP A 230 2.28 -12.99 30.70
C ASP A 230 3.05 -12.24 31.79
N SER A 231 4.27 -12.66 32.11
CA SER A 231 5.11 -12.00 33.12
C SER A 231 5.51 -10.60 32.70
N LEU A 232 5.84 -10.40 31.43
CA LEU A 232 6.16 -9.09 30.86
C LEU A 232 4.96 -8.15 30.93
N TYR A 233 3.74 -8.62 30.73
CA TYR A 233 2.53 -7.79 30.82
C TYR A 233 2.36 -7.10 32.19
N PHE A 234 2.84 -7.72 33.27
CA PHE A 234 2.75 -7.19 34.64
C PHE A 234 3.99 -6.39 35.10
N VAL A 235 4.97 -6.17 34.22
CA VAL A 235 6.17 -5.40 34.59
C VAL A 235 5.85 -3.89 34.61
N ASP A 236 6.17 -3.24 35.74
CA ASP A 236 6.12 -1.78 35.84
C ASP A 236 7.36 -1.15 35.17
N SER A 237 7.13 -0.48 34.04
CA SER A 237 8.18 0.14 33.22
C SER A 237 8.90 1.31 33.91
N LYS A 238 8.35 1.87 35.00
CA LYS A 238 8.97 2.98 35.74
C LYS A 238 9.99 2.54 36.79
N THR A 239 9.88 1.30 37.26
CA THR A 239 10.68 0.74 38.35
C THR A 239 11.49 -0.49 37.95
N THR A 240 11.21 -1.07 36.77
CA THR A 240 11.87 -2.29 36.28
C THR A 240 12.54 -2.05 34.94
N GLY A 241 13.85 -2.35 34.86
CA GLY A 241 14.57 -2.44 33.60
C GLY A 241 14.59 -3.87 33.08
N VAL A 242 14.25 -4.05 31.80
CA VAL A 242 14.27 -5.35 31.12
C VAL A 242 15.32 -5.35 30.02
N LEU A 243 16.29 -6.26 30.11
CA LEU A 243 17.36 -6.45 29.13
C LEU A 243 17.21 -7.80 28.43
N PHE A 244 17.13 -7.79 27.11
CA PHE A 244 16.95 -8.95 26.26
C PHE A 244 18.25 -9.30 25.53
N ALA A 245 18.62 -10.58 25.59
CA ALA A 245 19.71 -11.13 24.78
C ALA A 245 19.19 -12.02 23.65
N SER A 246 18.36 -13.01 24.00
CA SER A 246 17.93 -14.08 23.09
C SER A 246 16.87 -14.98 23.72
N TRP A 247 16.14 -15.74 22.90
CA TRP A 247 15.09 -16.65 23.37
C TRP A 247 14.93 -17.86 22.45
N PHE A 248 15.78 -18.87 22.64
CA PHE A 248 15.72 -20.16 21.96
C PHE A 248 15.42 -21.25 22.99
N TYR A 249 14.38 -22.05 22.76
CA TYR A 249 14.07 -23.21 23.58
C TYR A 249 14.01 -24.47 22.73
N LYS A 250 14.35 -25.58 23.36
CA LYS A 250 14.27 -26.91 22.78
C LYS A 250 12.84 -27.43 22.89
N TYR A 251 12.36 -28.05 21.82
CA TYR A 251 11.18 -28.90 21.88
C TYR A 251 11.48 -30.21 21.17
N THR A 252 10.95 -31.29 21.72
CA THR A 252 11.09 -32.63 21.16
C THR A 252 9.86 -32.94 20.31
N PHE A 253 10.10 -33.35 19.08
CA PHE A 253 9.05 -33.74 18.16
C PHE A 253 9.48 -35.03 17.44
N GLY A 254 8.71 -36.11 17.61
CA GLY A 254 9.03 -37.41 17.01
C GLY A 254 10.40 -37.99 17.39
N GLY A 255 10.87 -37.75 18.62
CA GLY A 255 12.19 -38.19 19.09
C GLY A 255 13.37 -37.31 18.65
N ASN A 256 13.15 -36.38 17.72
CA ASN A 256 14.16 -35.41 17.29
C ASN A 256 14.05 -34.11 18.10
N SER A 257 15.21 -33.60 18.51
CA SER A 257 15.32 -32.34 19.24
C SER A 257 15.39 -31.18 18.25
N MET A 258 14.42 -30.27 18.29
CA MET A 258 14.38 -29.07 17.45
C MET A 258 14.43 -27.82 18.32
N LEU A 259 14.84 -26.70 17.72
CA LEU A 259 14.85 -25.39 18.37
C LEU A 259 13.70 -24.54 17.86
N ALA A 260 12.96 -23.94 18.77
CA ALA A 260 11.97 -22.92 18.43
C ALA A 260 12.70 -21.62 18.10
N THR A 261 12.60 -21.21 16.84
CA THR A 261 13.24 -20.00 16.30
C THR A 261 12.19 -18.88 16.14
N ASN A 262 12.64 -17.62 16.06
CA ASN A 262 11.80 -16.42 15.89
C ASN A 262 10.92 -15.94 17.07
N SER A 263 11.00 -16.55 18.25
CA SER A 263 10.27 -16.13 19.46
C SER A 263 10.54 -14.67 19.88
N HIS A 264 11.71 -14.12 19.52
CA HIS A 264 12.09 -12.73 19.77
C HIS A 264 11.13 -11.72 19.09
N LYS A 265 10.44 -12.09 18.00
CA LYS A 265 9.41 -11.24 17.36
C LYS A 265 8.16 -11.09 18.22
N LEU A 266 7.73 -12.16 18.88
CA LEU A 266 6.60 -12.14 19.80
C LEU A 266 6.91 -11.31 21.05
N ILE A 267 8.13 -11.44 21.58
CA ILE A 267 8.60 -10.68 22.75
C ILE A 267 8.69 -9.18 22.43
N ALA A 268 9.17 -8.83 21.23
CA ALA A 268 9.25 -7.45 20.76
C ALA A 268 7.87 -6.77 20.54
N ALA A 269 6.79 -7.54 20.46
CA ALA A 269 5.43 -7.02 20.33
C ALA A 269 4.81 -6.60 21.69
N THR A 270 5.51 -6.83 22.80
CA THR A 270 5.03 -6.44 24.13
C THR A 270 5.08 -4.92 24.36
N SER A 271 4.24 -4.42 25.27
CA SER A 271 4.11 -2.99 25.58
C SER A 271 5.15 -2.45 26.57
N VAL A 272 6.11 -3.28 26.99
CA VAL A 272 7.15 -2.89 27.96
C VAL A 272 8.41 -2.44 27.21
N PRO A 273 9.10 -1.38 27.67
CA PRO A 273 10.38 -0.98 27.10
C PRO A 273 11.43 -2.06 27.36
N ILE A 274 11.74 -2.84 26.32
CA ILE A 274 12.76 -3.89 26.35
C ILE A 274 14.05 -3.35 25.74
N PHE A 275 15.10 -3.28 26.54
CA PHE A 275 16.45 -3.02 26.07
C PHE A 275 17.01 -4.27 25.42
N SER A 276 17.82 -4.14 24.37
CA SER A 276 18.40 -5.27 23.64
C SER A 276 19.92 -5.17 23.58
N LEU A 277 20.61 -6.29 23.82
CA LEU A 277 22.07 -6.41 23.69
C LEU A 277 22.55 -6.43 22.22
N SER A 278 21.64 -6.60 21.28
CA SER A 278 21.95 -6.65 19.85
C SER A 278 20.90 -5.89 19.04
N MET A 279 21.20 -5.55 17.77
CA MET A 279 20.24 -4.85 16.88
C MET A 279 18.98 -5.64 16.50
N VAL A 280 18.72 -6.77 17.16
CA VAL A 280 17.54 -7.60 16.92
C VAL A 280 16.27 -6.79 17.19
N ASN A 281 15.42 -6.66 16.17
CA ASN A 281 14.13 -5.96 16.22
C ASN A 281 14.19 -4.49 16.69
N ILE A 282 15.33 -3.79 16.56
CA ILE A 282 15.43 -2.36 16.90
C ILE A 282 15.04 -1.47 15.69
N THR A 283 15.26 -1.94 14.45
CA THR A 283 15.04 -1.15 13.22
C THR A 283 13.57 -1.08 12.76
N SER A 284 12.71 -1.97 13.26
CA SER A 284 11.28 -2.00 12.94
C SER A 284 10.59 -0.76 13.51
N GLY A 285 9.63 -0.16 12.78
CA GLY A 285 9.01 1.14 13.12
C GLY A 285 8.35 1.18 14.50
N LYS A 286 7.01 0.98 14.55
CA LYS A 286 6.21 1.06 15.79
C LYS A 286 6.22 -0.20 16.66
N GLU A 287 6.71 -1.31 16.12
CA GLU A 287 6.79 -2.63 16.76
C GLU A 287 8.26 -3.02 16.85
N GLY A 288 8.76 -3.42 18.02
CA GLY A 288 10.19 -3.67 18.19
C GLY A 288 10.67 -3.52 19.63
N MET A 289 11.99 -3.69 19.80
CA MET A 289 12.69 -3.44 21.06
C MET A 289 13.21 -2.00 21.10
N LEU A 290 13.34 -1.43 22.30
CA LEU A 290 13.70 -0.03 22.50
C LEU A 290 15.08 0.32 21.92
N GLY A 291 16.04 -0.58 22.07
CA GLY A 291 17.44 -0.28 21.78
C GLY A 291 18.38 -0.71 22.89
N GLY A 292 19.65 -0.35 22.76
CA GLY A 292 20.67 -0.64 23.75
C GLY A 292 21.98 0.03 23.42
N TYR A 293 22.98 -0.18 24.28
CA TYR A 293 24.36 0.23 24.00
C TYR A 293 25.02 -0.83 23.13
N THR A 294 25.48 -0.44 21.93
CA THR A 294 26.06 -1.39 20.97
C THR A 294 27.01 -0.70 20.00
N TYR A 295 27.84 -1.49 19.30
CA TYR A 295 28.76 -1.01 18.28
C TYR A 295 28.05 -0.66 16.97
N ASN A 296 28.73 0.06 16.06
CA ASN A 296 28.17 0.29 14.73
C ASN A 296 28.28 -0.98 13.87
N GLN A 297 27.13 -1.55 13.50
CA GLN A 297 27.07 -2.75 12.69
C GLN A 297 27.70 -2.58 11.31
N ALA A 298 27.52 -1.42 10.66
CA ALA A 298 28.08 -1.17 9.33
C ALA A 298 29.62 -1.18 9.37
N ASN A 299 30.22 -0.56 10.40
CA ASN A 299 31.67 -0.56 10.58
C ASN A 299 32.21 -1.97 10.87
N TYR A 300 31.48 -2.77 11.67
CA TYR A 300 31.85 -4.16 11.94
C TYR A 300 31.81 -5.01 10.66
N ASP A 301 30.78 -4.85 9.84
CA ASP A 301 30.60 -5.60 8.60
C ASP A 301 31.65 -5.21 7.56
N GLU A 302 31.90 -3.91 7.38
CA GLU A 302 32.96 -3.40 6.51
C GLU A 302 34.32 -3.98 6.93
N ARG A 303 34.58 -4.02 8.24
CA ARG A 303 35.82 -4.59 8.77
C ARG A 303 35.90 -6.10 8.57
N LEU A 304 34.80 -6.83 8.68
CA LEU A 304 34.76 -8.27 8.38
C LEU A 304 35.10 -8.52 6.92
N ILE A 305 34.45 -7.81 6.01
CA ILE A 305 34.69 -7.93 4.57
C ILE A 305 36.12 -7.54 4.22
N GLN A 306 36.64 -6.44 4.78
CA GLN A 306 38.04 -6.05 4.62
C GLN A 306 38.98 -7.18 5.08
N THR A 307 38.73 -7.76 6.25
CA THR A 307 39.55 -8.84 6.81
C THR A 307 39.54 -10.08 5.91
N ILE A 308 38.37 -10.46 5.40
CA ILE A 308 38.22 -11.57 4.45
C ILE A 308 38.98 -11.26 3.16
N SER A 309 38.84 -10.07 2.59
CA SER A 309 39.57 -9.64 1.37
C SER A 309 41.09 -9.74 1.57
N GLU A 310 41.60 -9.21 2.68
CA GLU A 310 43.03 -9.26 3.00
C GLU A 310 43.57 -10.69 3.11
N VAL A 311 42.79 -11.61 3.69
CA VAL A 311 43.15 -13.04 3.74
C VAL A 311 43.12 -13.68 2.36
N LEU A 312 42.10 -13.38 1.54
CA LEU A 312 41.98 -13.92 0.18
C LEU A 312 43.09 -13.43 -0.76
N GLU A 313 43.57 -12.20 -0.56
CA GLU A 313 44.75 -11.60 -1.22
C GLU A 313 46.08 -12.25 -0.77
N GLY A 314 46.05 -13.13 0.23
CA GLY A 314 47.20 -13.93 0.67
C GLY A 314 47.91 -13.42 1.93
N LYS A 315 47.35 -12.42 2.64
CA LYS A 315 47.88 -12.05 3.96
C LYS A 315 47.55 -13.15 4.97
N GLN A 316 48.52 -13.46 5.83
CA GLN A 316 48.30 -14.40 6.93
C GLN A 316 47.41 -13.75 7.99
N ALA A 317 46.37 -14.46 8.42
CA ALA A 317 45.40 -13.96 9.39
C ALA A 317 46.07 -13.53 10.71
N ARG A 318 47.09 -14.25 11.19
CA ARG A 318 47.88 -13.86 12.38
C ARG A 318 48.51 -12.45 12.31
N HIS A 319 48.77 -11.92 11.10
CA HIS A 319 49.37 -10.60 10.93
C HIS A 319 48.33 -9.49 10.77
N ILE A 320 47.04 -9.84 10.64
CA ILE A 320 45.95 -8.87 10.54
C ILE A 320 45.58 -8.47 11.97
N PRO A 321 45.55 -7.16 12.30
CA PRO A 321 45.20 -6.72 13.64
C PRO A 321 43.74 -7.07 13.95
N CYS A 322 43.51 -7.62 15.15
CA CYS A 322 42.17 -7.92 15.63
C CYS A 322 41.31 -6.65 15.68
N TYR A 323 40.01 -6.83 15.48
CA TYR A 323 39.06 -5.72 15.55
C TYR A 323 38.31 -5.74 16.86
N ILE A 324 38.43 -4.64 17.60
CA ILE A 324 37.64 -4.36 18.80
C ILE A 324 36.89 -3.05 18.52
N PRO A 325 35.55 -3.06 18.52
CA PRO A 325 34.76 -1.87 18.27
C PRO A 325 35.02 -0.78 19.32
N THR A 326 35.46 0.39 18.89
CA THR A 326 35.68 1.58 19.74
C THR A 326 34.56 2.61 19.62
N ASP A 327 33.57 2.32 18.78
CA ASP A 327 32.49 3.23 18.37
C ASP A 327 31.15 2.93 19.04
N GLY A 328 31.20 2.18 20.15
CA GLY A 328 30.05 1.83 20.97
C GLY A 328 29.29 3.08 21.40
N ALA A 329 27.99 3.09 21.16
CA ALA A 329 27.10 4.19 21.52
C ALA A 329 25.69 3.64 21.84
N PRO A 330 24.86 4.40 22.59
CA PRO A 330 23.45 4.06 22.71
C PRO A 330 22.78 4.18 21.33
N VAL A 331 22.10 3.12 20.92
CA VAL A 331 21.26 3.10 19.71
C VAL A 331 19.84 2.81 20.13
N ILE A 332 18.96 3.79 19.93
CA ILE A 332 17.59 3.79 20.46
C ILE A 332 16.60 4.04 19.32
N ASN A 333 15.54 3.26 19.26
CA ASN A 333 14.41 3.52 18.38
C ASN A 333 13.55 4.64 18.97
N TYR A 334 13.46 5.77 18.24
CA TYR A 334 12.77 6.97 18.70
C TYR A 334 11.26 6.78 18.81
N GLU A 335 10.63 6.05 17.87
CA GLU A 335 9.18 5.80 17.92
C GLU A 335 8.81 4.98 19.15
N ILE A 336 9.58 3.91 19.44
CA ILE A 336 9.37 3.06 20.61
C ILE A 336 9.64 3.82 21.91
N LEU A 337 10.72 4.63 21.95
CA LEU A 337 11.03 5.50 23.09
C LEU A 337 9.84 6.42 23.43
N THR A 338 9.25 7.05 22.42
CA THR A 338 8.09 7.94 22.62
C THR A 338 6.81 7.18 22.99
N ARG A 339 6.57 5.99 22.41
CA ARG A 339 5.44 5.11 22.73
C ARG A 339 5.45 4.71 24.20
N ASP A 340 6.62 4.36 24.73
CA ASP A 340 6.78 3.85 26.10
C ASP A 340 6.89 4.96 27.16
N GLY A 341 6.66 6.22 26.77
CA GLY A 341 6.63 7.37 27.69
C GLY A 341 8.02 7.79 28.22
N LEU A 342 9.09 7.33 27.57
CA LEU A 342 10.47 7.75 27.88
C LEU A 342 10.83 9.00 27.05
N PHE A 343 11.61 9.91 27.64
CA PHE A 343 11.96 11.18 26.99
C PHE A 343 13.36 11.12 26.37
N PRO A 344 13.57 11.66 25.15
CA PRO A 344 14.89 11.78 24.53
C PRO A 344 15.94 12.50 25.40
N ALA A 345 15.50 13.38 26.31
CA ALA A 345 16.38 14.09 27.25
C ALA A 345 17.03 13.17 28.30
N ALA A 346 16.46 11.98 28.55
CA ALA A 346 17.06 10.99 29.44
C ALA A 346 18.20 10.20 28.77
N CYS A 347 18.26 10.20 27.43
CA CYS A 347 19.28 9.50 26.67
C CYS A 347 20.62 10.27 26.70
N PRO A 348 21.78 9.59 26.70
CA PRO A 348 23.09 10.23 26.55
C PRO A 348 23.21 11.08 25.27
N ALA A 349 24.03 12.13 25.29
CA ALA A 349 24.16 13.05 24.16
C ALA A 349 24.68 12.41 22.86
N ASN A 350 25.45 11.32 22.95
CA ASN A 350 25.96 10.55 21.81
C ASN A 350 24.98 9.46 21.32
N THR A 351 23.72 9.47 21.77
CA THR A 351 22.70 8.49 21.36
C THR A 351 22.36 8.64 19.88
N ARG A 352 22.41 7.53 19.15
CA ARG A 352 21.97 7.42 17.76
C ARG A 352 20.49 7.03 17.76
N PHE A 353 19.63 7.93 17.31
CA PHE A 353 18.20 7.66 17.22
C PHE A 353 17.83 7.06 15.86
N LEU A 354 17.23 5.88 15.87
CA LEU A 354 16.59 5.26 14.71
C LEU A 354 15.14 5.75 14.62
N ASN A 355 14.58 5.82 13.41
CA ASN A 355 13.18 6.22 13.17
C ASN A 355 12.77 7.57 13.78
N LYS A 356 13.73 8.50 13.98
CA LYS A 356 13.44 9.86 14.44
C LYS A 356 12.86 10.68 13.29
N PRO A 357 11.67 11.30 13.45
CA PRO A 357 11.11 12.13 12.39
C PRO A 357 12.02 13.34 12.11
N PRO A 358 12.15 13.76 10.84
CA PRO A 358 12.94 14.93 10.48
C PRO A 358 12.36 16.18 11.15
N THR A 359 13.24 17.09 11.56
CA THR A 359 12.83 18.34 12.19
C THR A 359 12.11 19.25 11.19
N PHE A 360 11.29 20.18 11.69
CA PHE A 360 10.64 21.20 10.86
C PHE A 360 11.64 21.95 9.98
N TRP A 361 12.83 22.26 10.52
CA TRP A 361 13.89 22.90 9.74
C TRP A 361 14.42 21.99 8.63
N GLU A 362 14.71 20.73 8.90
CA GLU A 362 15.18 19.78 7.88
C GLU A 362 14.18 19.60 6.74
N HIS A 363 12.89 19.60 7.06
CA HIS A 363 11.82 19.46 6.06
C HIS A 363 11.57 20.75 5.26
N TYR A 364 11.63 21.93 5.91
CA TYR A 364 11.19 23.20 5.31
C TYR A 364 12.30 24.24 5.05
N ARG A 365 13.58 23.97 5.32
CA ARG A 365 14.68 24.96 5.19
C ARG A 365 14.71 25.70 3.85
N TYR A 366 14.51 24.99 2.74
CA TYR A 366 14.55 25.59 1.41
C TYR A 366 13.34 26.49 1.15
N PHE A 367 12.17 26.12 1.67
CA PHE A 367 10.95 26.89 1.55
C PHE A 367 11.03 28.21 2.36
N ILE A 368 11.55 28.13 3.59
CA ILE A 368 11.75 29.30 4.45
C ILE A 368 12.76 30.27 3.83
N LEU A 369 13.91 29.76 3.36
CA LEU A 369 14.93 30.58 2.69
C LEU A 369 14.41 31.22 1.40
N GLY A 370 13.65 30.48 0.59
CA GLY A 370 13.04 31.00 -0.63
C GLY A 370 12.01 32.12 -0.36
N THR A 371 11.23 31.98 0.71
CA THR A 371 10.25 33.01 1.11
C THR A 371 10.95 34.27 1.61
N LEU A 372 11.99 34.14 2.44
CA LEU A 372 12.80 35.27 2.91
C LEU A 372 13.48 36.02 1.75
N PHE A 373 14.03 35.29 0.77
CA PHE A 373 14.63 35.88 -0.41
C PHE A 373 13.60 36.66 -1.24
N SER A 374 12.40 36.11 -1.42
CA SER A 374 11.31 36.76 -2.16
C SER A 374 10.86 38.06 -1.49
N ILE A 375 10.75 38.05 -0.15
CA ILE A 375 10.42 39.25 0.64
C ILE A 375 11.53 40.31 0.50
N LEU A 376 12.80 39.91 0.63
CA LEU A 376 13.94 40.82 0.50
C LEU A 376 13.99 41.46 -0.89
N PHE A 377 13.77 40.67 -1.94
CA PHE A 377 13.74 41.14 -3.33
C PHE A 377 12.62 42.15 -3.56
N LEU A 378 11.40 41.86 -3.11
CA LEU A 378 10.26 42.79 -3.19
C LEU A 378 10.55 44.09 -2.43
N THR A 379 11.16 43.99 -1.24
CA THR A 379 11.49 45.16 -0.41
C THR A 379 12.51 46.07 -1.11
N LEU A 380 13.55 45.49 -1.73
CA LEU A 380 14.54 46.25 -2.50
C LEU A 380 13.91 46.93 -3.73
N LEU A 381 12.99 46.25 -4.42
CA LEU A 381 12.23 46.81 -5.54
C LEU A 381 11.37 48.01 -5.11
N PHE A 382 10.69 47.91 -3.96
CA PHE A 382 9.92 49.02 -3.40
C PHE A 382 10.80 50.20 -2.99
N LEU A 383 11.94 49.95 -2.34
CA LEU A 383 12.87 51.02 -1.95
C LEU A 383 13.45 51.74 -3.17
N TYR A 384 13.81 50.99 -4.23
CA TYR A 384 14.28 51.58 -5.49
C TYR A 384 13.20 52.47 -6.13
N ARG A 385 11.95 51.97 -6.19
CA ARG A 385 10.82 52.73 -6.72
C ARG A 385 10.54 54.02 -5.94
N ILE A 386 10.60 53.98 -4.61
CA ILE A 386 10.39 55.16 -3.76
C ILE A 386 11.49 56.20 -4.00
N ARG A 387 12.76 55.77 -4.09
CA ARG A 387 13.88 56.68 -4.35
C ARG A 387 13.75 57.40 -5.69
N SER A 388 13.41 56.65 -6.74
CA SER A 388 13.21 57.20 -8.09
C SER A 388 12.05 58.21 -8.14
N LEU A 389 10.92 57.92 -7.49
CA LEU A 389 9.78 58.84 -7.45
C LEU A 389 10.09 60.13 -6.69
N ASN A 390 10.88 60.08 -5.63
CA ASN A 390 11.21 61.25 -4.82
C ASN A 390 12.15 62.23 -5.54
N GLU A 391 13.12 61.74 -6.33
CA GLU A 391 13.99 62.61 -7.13
C GLU A 391 13.21 63.36 -8.22
N LEU A 392 12.26 62.67 -8.87
CA LEU A 392 11.42 63.24 -9.91
C LEU A 392 10.46 64.32 -9.36
N LYS A 393 9.93 64.10 -8.16
CA LYS A 393 9.02 65.03 -7.47
C LYS A 393 9.71 66.34 -7.07
N LYS A 394 10.99 66.27 -6.69
CA LYS A 394 11.76 67.43 -6.20
C LYS A 394 12.17 68.37 -7.35
N ALA A 395 12.44 67.82 -8.53
CA ALA A 395 12.74 68.60 -9.72
C ALA A 395 11.51 69.36 -10.25
N GLN A 396 10.32 68.77 -10.20
CA GLN A 396 9.07 69.40 -10.64
C GLN A 396 8.56 70.52 -9.72
N GLN A 397 8.81 70.44 -8.40
CA GLN A 397 8.26 71.37 -7.42
C GLN A 397 8.81 72.81 -7.58
N ASN A 398 10.09 72.96 -7.89
CA ASN A 398 10.74 74.27 -7.95
C ASN A 398 10.38 75.08 -9.20
N GLU A 399 9.96 74.44 -10.29
CA GLU A 399 9.55 75.12 -11.54
C GLU A 399 8.07 75.55 -11.49
N ILE A 400 7.26 74.81 -10.73
CA ILE A 400 5.83 75.08 -10.54
C ILE A 400 5.60 76.31 -9.66
N ASP A 401 6.37 76.53 -8.59
CA ASP A 401 6.06 77.57 -7.59
C ASP A 401 6.10 79.03 -8.12
N ALA A 402 6.94 79.35 -9.10
CA ALA A 402 7.05 80.72 -9.64
C ALA A 402 5.98 81.03 -10.72
N MET A 403 5.66 80.07 -11.59
CA MET A 403 4.59 80.21 -12.59
C MET A 403 3.21 80.02 -11.95
N ALA A 404 3.15 79.33 -10.81
CA ALA A 404 1.96 79.13 -10.00
C ALA A 404 1.38 80.48 -9.57
N THR A 405 2.07 81.40 -8.90
CA THR A 405 1.36 82.51 -8.20
C THR A 405 0.52 83.46 -9.09
N TYR A 406 0.88 83.72 -10.35
CA TYR A 406 0.12 84.62 -11.25
C TYR A 406 -0.91 83.88 -12.12
N LYS A 407 -0.56 82.71 -12.68
CA LYS A 407 -1.57 81.80 -13.23
C LYS A 407 -2.58 81.44 -12.13
N MET A 408 -2.15 81.28 -10.87
CA MET A 408 -2.97 80.91 -9.73
C MET A 408 -4.17 81.85 -9.54
N LEU A 409 -4.12 83.14 -9.82
CA LEU A 409 -5.32 83.97 -9.56
C LEU A 409 -6.43 83.77 -10.61
N VAL A 410 -6.09 83.51 -11.86
CA VAL A 410 -7.07 83.34 -12.97
C VAL A 410 -7.33 81.86 -13.29
N ASN A 411 -6.33 80.99 -13.06
CA ASN A 411 -6.43 79.53 -13.13
C ASN A 411 -6.90 78.89 -11.82
N ASN A 412 -6.63 79.48 -10.64
CA ASN A 412 -7.28 79.00 -9.41
C ASN A 412 -8.67 79.63 -9.23
N MET A 413 -9.19 80.36 -10.23
CA MET A 413 -10.62 80.54 -10.31
C MET A 413 -11.21 79.16 -10.64
N PRO A 414 -12.02 78.56 -9.76
CA PRO A 414 -12.47 77.18 -9.91
C PRO A 414 -13.62 77.03 -10.93
N LEU A 415 -13.72 77.96 -11.89
CA LEU A 415 -14.75 77.98 -12.93
C LEU A 415 -14.07 78.02 -14.28
N LEU A 416 -14.59 77.24 -15.22
CA LEU A 416 -14.14 77.27 -16.60
C LEU A 416 -14.51 78.60 -17.22
N TYR A 417 -13.53 79.28 -17.80
CA TYR A 417 -13.70 80.63 -18.31
C TYR A 417 -13.09 80.78 -19.70
N MET A 418 -13.89 81.34 -20.59
CA MET A 418 -13.48 81.72 -21.93
C MET A 418 -14.01 83.11 -22.26
N GLN A 419 -13.25 83.82 -23.06
CA GLN A 419 -13.53 85.14 -23.52
C GLN A 419 -13.44 85.13 -25.04
N GLU A 420 -14.56 85.47 -25.68
CA GLU A 420 -14.78 85.30 -27.11
C GLU A 420 -15.17 86.63 -27.73
N GLU A 421 -14.75 86.88 -28.96
CA GLU A 421 -15.10 88.03 -29.77
C GLU A 421 -16.25 87.69 -30.72
N LEU A 422 -17.30 88.51 -30.69
CA LEU A 422 -18.52 88.36 -31.45
C LEU A 422 -18.37 88.87 -32.89
N VAL A 423 -18.85 88.12 -33.88
CA VAL A 423 -18.97 88.59 -35.26
C VAL A 423 -20.45 88.65 -35.66
N THR A 424 -20.88 89.76 -36.27
CA THR A 424 -22.31 90.05 -36.59
C THR A 424 -22.56 90.34 -38.07
N ASP A 425 -23.81 90.14 -38.51
CA ASP A 425 -24.28 90.49 -39.86
C ASP A 425 -24.67 91.99 -39.99
N LYS A 426 -25.03 92.44 -41.21
CA LYS A 426 -25.43 93.84 -41.50
C LYS A 426 -26.71 94.29 -40.77
N ASN A 427 -27.47 93.36 -40.19
CA ASN A 427 -28.68 93.62 -39.42
C ASN A 427 -28.44 93.49 -37.89
N GLY A 428 -27.21 93.18 -37.46
CA GLY A 428 -26.79 93.08 -36.06
C GLY A 428 -27.02 91.72 -35.39
N ASN A 429 -27.28 90.64 -36.13
CA ASN A 429 -27.41 89.29 -35.55
C ASN A 429 -26.05 88.60 -35.40
N PRO A 430 -25.81 87.84 -34.31
CA PRO A 430 -24.56 87.12 -34.12
C PRO A 430 -24.49 85.88 -35.01
N ILE A 431 -23.38 85.74 -35.72
CA ILE A 431 -23.16 84.66 -36.69
C ILE A 431 -21.94 83.79 -36.37
N GLU A 432 -21.00 84.30 -35.56
CA GLU A 432 -19.79 83.58 -35.19
C GLU A 432 -19.19 84.13 -33.89
N LEU A 433 -18.42 83.30 -33.19
CA LEU A 433 -17.64 83.66 -32.00
C LEU A 433 -16.16 83.34 -32.23
N ILE A 434 -15.23 84.16 -31.78
CA ILE A 434 -13.78 83.96 -31.96
C ILE A 434 -13.09 83.98 -30.61
N TYR A 435 -12.47 82.88 -30.20
CA TYR A 435 -11.81 82.81 -28.90
C TYR A 435 -10.64 83.79 -28.80
N ARG A 436 -10.58 84.59 -27.74
CA ARG A 436 -9.49 85.56 -27.50
C ARG A 436 -8.67 85.24 -26.28
N ASN A 437 -9.29 84.73 -25.24
CA ASN A 437 -8.59 84.33 -24.04
C ASN A 437 -9.37 83.23 -23.32
N VAL A 438 -8.65 82.35 -22.63
CA VAL A 438 -9.23 81.25 -21.88
C VAL A 438 -8.39 81.06 -20.61
N ASN A 439 -9.02 80.71 -19.49
CA ASN A 439 -8.27 80.35 -18.28
C ASN A 439 -7.83 78.89 -18.36
N SER A 440 -6.94 78.45 -17.47
CA SER A 440 -6.52 77.05 -17.56
C SER A 440 -7.65 76.09 -17.30
N GLU A 441 -8.72 76.48 -16.60
CA GLU A 441 -9.82 75.55 -16.40
C GLU A 441 -10.54 75.24 -17.73
N PHE A 442 -10.57 76.17 -18.69
CA PHE A 442 -10.96 75.90 -20.08
C PHE A 442 -9.88 75.15 -20.88
N GLU A 443 -8.61 75.53 -20.76
CA GLU A 443 -7.51 74.84 -21.48
C GLU A 443 -7.33 73.39 -21.04
N LYS A 444 -7.49 73.12 -19.72
CA LYS A 444 -7.39 71.79 -19.11
C LYS A 444 -8.46 70.87 -19.66
N GLN A 445 -9.64 71.42 -19.89
CA GLN A 445 -10.78 70.64 -20.27
C GLN A 445 -10.75 70.44 -21.77
N PHE A 446 -10.70 71.50 -22.57
CA PHE A 446 -11.00 71.43 -24.00
C PHE A 446 -9.80 71.39 -24.93
N TYR A 447 -9.31 72.56 -25.29
CA TYR A 447 -8.27 72.78 -26.28
C TYR A 447 -7.32 73.80 -25.71
N ARG A 448 -6.05 73.67 -26.08
CA ARG A 448 -5.03 74.58 -25.58
C ARG A 448 -5.32 75.97 -26.09
N LYS A 449 -5.09 76.98 -25.25
CA LYS A 449 -5.30 78.39 -25.59
C LYS A 449 -4.71 78.75 -26.95
N GLU A 450 -3.51 78.25 -27.28
CA GLU A 450 -2.81 78.50 -28.54
C GLU A 450 -3.55 78.00 -29.79
N GLU A 451 -4.32 76.91 -29.68
CA GLU A 451 -5.04 76.30 -30.79
C GLU A 451 -6.40 76.93 -31.03
N VAL A 452 -6.92 77.62 -30.02
CA VAL A 452 -8.28 78.15 -30.02
C VAL A 452 -8.26 79.65 -30.22
N ILE A 453 -7.28 80.35 -29.63
CA ILE A 453 -7.20 81.81 -29.70
C ILE A 453 -7.08 82.24 -31.17
N GLY A 454 -8.03 83.06 -31.61
CA GLY A 454 -8.15 83.56 -32.98
C GLY A 454 -8.96 82.68 -33.91
N ARG A 455 -9.39 81.49 -33.49
CA ARG A 455 -10.25 80.59 -34.28
C ARG A 455 -11.73 80.78 -33.96
N LYS A 456 -12.54 80.40 -34.92
CA LYS A 456 -14.00 80.48 -34.88
C LYS A 456 -14.61 79.37 -34.02
N GLY A 457 -15.63 79.69 -33.25
CA GLY A 457 -16.37 78.76 -32.42
C GLY A 457 -16.99 77.64 -33.24
N SER A 458 -17.48 77.95 -34.45
CA SER A 458 -18.02 76.94 -35.37
C SER A 458 -16.98 75.95 -35.89
N GLU A 459 -15.69 76.29 -35.84
CA GLU A 459 -14.61 75.38 -36.20
C GLU A 459 -14.12 74.54 -35.02
N ILE A 460 -14.16 75.11 -33.82
CA ILE A 460 -13.65 74.48 -32.60
C ILE A 460 -14.70 73.56 -31.97
N PHE A 461 -15.94 74.01 -31.86
CA PHE A 461 -17.05 73.21 -31.32
C PHE A 461 -18.28 73.29 -32.23
N PRO A 462 -18.21 72.76 -33.46
CA PRO A 462 -19.30 72.85 -34.43
C PRO A 462 -20.65 72.34 -33.88
N GLU A 463 -20.62 71.31 -33.04
CA GLU A 463 -21.82 70.68 -32.47
C GLU A 463 -22.54 71.58 -31.44
N SER A 464 -21.82 72.33 -30.61
CA SER A 464 -22.44 73.19 -29.58
C SER A 464 -22.80 74.59 -30.08
N MET A 465 -22.24 75.02 -31.22
CA MET A 465 -22.40 76.40 -31.69
C MET A 465 -23.82 76.86 -32.02
N PRO A 466 -24.72 76.05 -32.63
CA PRO A 466 -26.08 76.50 -32.90
C PRO A 466 -26.83 76.90 -31.62
N GLU A 467 -26.66 76.13 -30.54
CA GLU A 467 -27.25 76.41 -29.23
C GLU A 467 -26.59 77.64 -28.59
N PHE A 468 -25.25 77.73 -28.62
CA PHE A 468 -24.53 78.87 -28.05
C PHE A 468 -24.83 80.20 -28.77
N LEU A 469 -24.98 80.21 -30.10
CA LEU A 469 -25.37 81.40 -30.86
C LEU A 469 -26.83 81.81 -30.58
N HIS A 470 -27.75 80.84 -30.42
CA HIS A 470 -29.13 81.11 -30.02
C HIS A 470 -29.19 81.81 -28.65
N PHE A 471 -28.52 81.25 -27.64
CA PHE A 471 -28.49 81.83 -26.30
C PHE A 471 -27.71 83.16 -26.25
N THR A 472 -26.69 83.32 -27.08
CA THR A 472 -25.96 84.59 -27.22
C THR A 472 -26.85 85.72 -27.77
N LYS A 473 -27.66 85.44 -28.80
CA LYS A 473 -28.62 86.42 -29.34
C LYS A 473 -29.66 86.85 -28.30
N MET A 474 -30.16 85.91 -27.51
CA MET A 474 -31.06 86.20 -26.39
C MET A 474 -30.39 87.11 -25.35
N ALA A 475 -29.16 86.78 -24.93
CA ALA A 475 -28.41 87.56 -23.94
C ALA A 475 -28.19 89.02 -24.39
N LEU A 476 -27.92 89.27 -25.67
CA LEU A 476 -27.69 90.61 -26.22
C LEU A 476 -28.97 91.44 -26.38
N THR A 477 -30.07 90.83 -26.83
CA THR A 477 -31.36 91.52 -27.00
C THR A 477 -31.97 91.90 -25.65
N GLU A 478 -31.87 91.00 -24.66
CA GLU A 478 -32.40 91.21 -23.32
C GLU A 478 -31.44 91.97 -22.38
N LYS A 479 -30.16 92.12 -22.77
CA LYS A 479 -29.09 92.80 -22.00
C LYS A 479 -28.87 92.22 -20.59
N ARG A 480 -28.94 90.88 -20.43
CA ARG A 480 -28.70 90.15 -19.17
C ARG A 480 -27.94 88.82 -19.38
N ALA A 481 -27.49 88.18 -18.29
CA ALA A 481 -26.83 86.88 -18.36
C ALA A 481 -27.83 85.71 -18.45
N ILE A 482 -27.47 84.65 -19.18
CA ILE A 482 -28.28 83.45 -19.43
C ILE A 482 -27.53 82.19 -18.97
N THR A 483 -28.24 81.22 -18.37
CA THR A 483 -27.66 79.97 -17.83
C THR A 483 -28.38 78.71 -18.35
N PHE A 484 -27.64 77.66 -18.73
CA PHE A 484 -28.19 76.36 -19.17
C PHE A 484 -27.20 75.20 -18.98
N PRO A 485 -27.65 73.95 -18.75
CA PRO A 485 -26.78 72.78 -18.63
C PRO A 485 -26.35 72.25 -20.00
N TYR A 486 -25.10 71.79 -20.11
CA TYR A 486 -24.56 71.19 -21.33
C TYR A 486 -23.53 70.10 -21.01
N TYR A 487 -23.62 68.97 -21.70
CA TYR A 487 -22.65 67.88 -21.60
C TYR A 487 -21.61 67.96 -22.70
N PHE A 488 -20.36 68.17 -22.32
CA PHE A 488 -19.28 68.26 -23.27
C PHE A 488 -18.61 66.91 -23.49
N LYS A 489 -19.06 66.23 -24.55
CA LYS A 489 -18.62 64.88 -24.89
C LYS A 489 -17.12 64.72 -25.10
N ALA A 490 -16.41 65.76 -25.55
CA ALA A 490 -14.98 65.72 -25.80
C ALA A 490 -14.14 65.54 -24.52
N ILE A 491 -14.69 65.95 -23.38
CA ILE A 491 -13.96 66.09 -22.12
C ILE A 491 -14.63 65.32 -20.98
N ASP A 492 -15.79 64.71 -21.27
CA ASP A 492 -16.61 63.90 -20.37
C ASP A 492 -16.97 64.62 -19.05
N THR A 493 -17.35 65.89 -19.18
CA THR A 493 -17.63 66.78 -18.05
C THR A 493 -18.98 67.47 -18.26
N PHE A 494 -19.80 67.53 -17.21
CA PHE A 494 -21.09 68.21 -17.20
C PHE A 494 -20.94 69.63 -16.66
N TYR A 495 -21.45 70.61 -17.41
CA TYR A 495 -21.30 72.02 -17.09
C TYR A 495 -22.64 72.74 -17.09
N ASP A 496 -22.84 73.60 -16.09
CA ASP A 496 -23.86 74.65 -16.14
C ASP A 496 -23.21 75.92 -16.71
N VAL A 497 -23.56 76.26 -17.95
CA VAL A 497 -22.93 77.32 -18.74
C VAL A 497 -23.64 78.65 -18.51
N VAL A 498 -22.89 79.73 -18.27
CA VAL A 498 -23.37 81.10 -18.00
C VAL A 498 -22.74 82.08 -19.00
N LEU A 499 -23.55 82.78 -19.78
CA LEU A 499 -23.11 83.73 -20.83
C LEU A 499 -23.34 85.20 -20.43
N LYS A 500 -22.34 86.08 -20.62
CA LYS A 500 -22.46 87.52 -20.33
C LYS A 500 -21.67 88.41 -21.33
N GLY A 501 -22.35 89.37 -21.96
CA GLY A 501 -21.70 90.35 -22.87
C GLY A 501 -21.13 91.59 -22.17
N THR A 502 -20.08 92.19 -22.73
CA THR A 502 -19.48 93.46 -22.25
C THR A 502 -19.99 94.70 -23.01
N ARG A 503 -20.07 95.88 -22.35
CA ARG A 503 -20.75 97.09 -22.88
C ARG A 503 -19.93 97.96 -23.85
N GLN A 504 -18.61 97.77 -23.98
CA GLN A 504 -17.72 98.67 -24.73
C GLN A 504 -16.86 97.98 -25.80
N GLY A 505 -17.02 96.68 -26.01
CA GLY A 505 -16.25 95.91 -26.98
C GLY A 505 -17.07 94.75 -27.50
N ASN A 506 -16.66 94.21 -28.64
CA ASN A 506 -17.31 93.10 -29.32
C ASN A 506 -17.05 91.77 -28.60
N MET A 507 -17.04 91.73 -27.26
CA MET A 507 -16.52 90.63 -26.44
C MET A 507 -17.58 90.04 -25.50
N ILE A 508 -17.57 88.71 -25.36
CA ILE A 508 -18.45 87.92 -24.49
C ILE A 508 -17.58 87.09 -23.56
N ASP A 509 -17.94 87.10 -22.28
CA ASP A 509 -17.36 86.26 -21.24
C ASP A 509 -18.31 85.09 -20.96
N VAL A 510 -17.76 83.87 -20.96
CA VAL A 510 -18.50 82.64 -20.69
C VAL A 510 -17.89 81.94 -19.49
N PHE A 511 -18.74 81.56 -18.55
CA PHE A 511 -18.35 80.84 -17.33
C PHE A 511 -19.08 79.51 -17.29
N CYS A 512 -18.38 78.41 -17.05
CA CYS A 512 -19.01 77.09 -16.89
C CYS A 512 -18.71 76.55 -15.49
N LEU A 513 -19.77 76.22 -14.74
CA LEU A 513 -19.68 75.62 -13.42
C LEU A 513 -19.71 74.11 -13.54
N ASP A 514 -18.66 73.46 -13.05
CA ASP A 514 -18.53 72.01 -13.10
C ASP A 514 -19.52 71.35 -12.12
N SER A 515 -20.56 70.69 -12.65
CA SER A 515 -21.51 69.88 -11.87
C SER A 515 -21.17 68.39 -11.91
N THR A 516 -19.94 68.06 -12.32
CA THR A 516 -19.47 66.69 -12.54
C THR A 516 -19.23 65.93 -11.25
N GLU A 517 -18.76 66.53 -10.15
CA GLU A 517 -18.67 65.80 -8.86
C GLU A 517 -20.05 65.35 -8.37
N LEU A 518 -21.09 66.15 -8.61
CA LEU A 518 -22.46 65.75 -8.27
C LEU A 518 -22.94 64.59 -9.16
N HIS A 519 -22.72 64.68 -10.47
CA HIS A 519 -23.07 63.62 -11.43
C HIS A 519 -22.19 62.36 -11.24
N LYS A 520 -20.90 62.50 -10.95
CA LYS A 520 -19.95 61.42 -10.64
C LYS A 520 -20.20 60.83 -9.26
N ALA A 521 -20.65 61.59 -8.27
CA ALA A 521 -21.08 61.06 -6.98
C ALA A 521 -22.36 60.22 -7.14
N GLN A 522 -23.31 60.67 -7.97
CA GLN A 522 -24.48 59.88 -8.36
C GLN A 522 -24.06 58.61 -9.13
N GLN A 523 -23.16 58.73 -10.12
CA GLN A 523 -22.62 57.57 -10.84
C GLN A 523 -21.82 56.64 -9.93
N LYS A 524 -21.04 57.15 -8.97
CA LYS A 524 -20.25 56.37 -8.01
C LYS A 524 -21.14 55.67 -7.00
N LEU A 525 -22.21 56.31 -6.54
CA LEU A 525 -23.23 55.68 -5.71
C LEU A 525 -23.92 54.58 -6.49
N SER A 526 -24.30 54.83 -7.75
CA SER A 526 -24.82 53.81 -8.67
C SER A 526 -23.83 52.66 -8.90
N ALA A 527 -22.54 52.96 -9.11
CA ALA A 527 -21.50 51.97 -9.34
C ALA A 527 -21.15 51.17 -8.07
N THR A 528 -21.20 51.80 -6.89
CA THR A 528 -21.00 51.13 -5.60
C THR A 528 -22.18 50.22 -5.29
N ASN A 529 -23.41 50.69 -5.50
CA ASN A 529 -24.60 49.86 -5.40
C ASN A 529 -24.56 48.69 -6.39
N SER A 530 -24.13 48.92 -7.63
CA SER A 530 -23.95 47.87 -8.64
C SER A 530 -22.86 46.85 -8.24
N LYS A 531 -21.73 47.30 -7.69
CA LYS A 531 -20.67 46.42 -7.18
C LYS A 531 -21.11 45.60 -5.98
N LEU A 532 -21.86 46.20 -5.05
CA LEU A 532 -22.43 45.49 -3.90
C LEU A 532 -23.46 44.46 -4.36
N ALA A 533 -24.35 44.82 -5.29
CA ALA A 533 -25.29 43.88 -5.88
C ALA A 533 -24.58 42.72 -6.59
N MET A 534 -23.50 42.99 -7.34
CA MET A 534 -22.68 41.96 -7.99
C MET A 534 -21.96 41.06 -6.98
N ALA A 535 -21.41 41.62 -5.90
CA ALA A 535 -20.75 40.85 -4.85
C ALA A 535 -21.73 39.91 -4.13
N LEU A 536 -22.95 40.39 -3.84
CA LEU A 536 -24.03 39.58 -3.26
C LEU A 536 -24.50 38.48 -4.22
N ASP A 537 -24.65 38.78 -5.52
CA ASP A 537 -25.04 37.79 -6.54
C ASP A 537 -23.96 36.71 -6.75
N ILE A 538 -22.67 37.08 -6.82
CA ILE A 538 -21.54 36.13 -6.89
C ILE A 538 -21.50 35.25 -5.64
N ALA A 539 -21.74 35.83 -4.46
CA ALA A 539 -21.84 35.08 -3.21
C ALA A 539 -23.14 34.25 -3.10
N ASN A 540 -24.06 34.37 -4.06
CA ASN A 540 -25.43 33.82 -4.04
C ASN A 540 -26.19 34.14 -2.74
N ILE A 541 -25.98 35.34 -2.19
CA ILE A 541 -26.65 35.83 -0.99
C ILE A 541 -27.81 36.73 -1.41
N VAL A 542 -29.03 36.36 -1.01
CA VAL A 542 -30.23 37.18 -1.23
C VAL A 542 -30.57 37.92 0.06
N PRO A 543 -30.39 39.25 0.11
CA PRO A 543 -30.82 40.05 1.24
C PRO A 543 -32.35 40.20 1.26
N TRP A 544 -32.93 40.21 2.44
CA TRP A 544 -34.36 40.43 2.62
C TRP A 544 -34.63 41.25 3.88
N LYS A 545 -35.75 41.98 3.86
CA LYS A 545 -36.23 42.80 4.96
C LYS A 545 -37.68 42.41 5.26
N TRP A 546 -37.99 42.13 6.52
CA TRP A 546 -39.34 41.81 6.96
C TRP A 546 -39.90 42.93 7.81
N ASP A 547 -40.99 43.53 7.36
CA ASP A 547 -41.78 44.47 8.15
C ASP A 547 -42.85 43.71 8.95
N LEU A 548 -42.73 43.77 10.27
CA LEU A 548 -43.58 43.03 11.20
C LEU A 548 -44.97 43.68 11.37
N LYS A 549 -45.12 44.97 11.05
CA LYS A 549 -46.42 45.67 11.09
C LYS A 549 -47.27 45.33 9.89
N SER A 550 -46.70 45.42 8.69
CA SER A 550 -47.40 45.08 7.44
C SER A 550 -47.43 43.57 7.17
N LYS A 551 -46.63 42.78 7.90
CA LYS A 551 -46.44 41.33 7.70
C LYS A 551 -45.97 40.99 6.28
N THR A 552 -45.11 41.84 5.73
CA THR A 552 -44.57 41.69 4.38
C THR A 552 -43.05 41.53 4.41
N ILE A 553 -42.55 40.62 3.58
CA ILE A 553 -41.13 40.37 3.36
C ILE A 553 -40.75 40.95 2.01
N LEU A 554 -39.85 41.92 2.03
CA LEU A 554 -39.23 42.52 0.85
C LEU A 554 -37.94 41.75 0.55
N CYS A 555 -37.85 41.17 -0.64
CA CYS A 555 -36.62 40.56 -1.13
C CYS A 555 -36.04 41.49 -2.21
N ASP A 556 -34.83 41.98 -1.99
CA ASP A 556 -34.16 42.84 -2.97
C ASP A 556 -33.44 41.92 -3.96
N ILE A 557 -33.93 41.83 -5.20
CA ILE A 557 -33.38 40.86 -6.14
C ILE A 557 -33.25 41.41 -7.56
N ASN A 558 -31.98 41.50 -7.97
CA ASN A 558 -31.54 41.43 -9.38
C ASN A 558 -31.57 39.98 -9.94
N ARG A 559 -32.26 39.04 -9.27
CA ARG A 559 -32.66 37.76 -9.83
C ARG A 559 -34.15 37.61 -9.60
N PRO A 560 -34.99 37.50 -10.64
CA PRO A 560 -36.35 37.05 -10.41
C PRO A 560 -36.22 35.67 -9.74
N ILE A 561 -36.56 35.59 -8.44
CA ILE A 561 -37.16 34.36 -7.98
C ILE A 561 -38.36 34.23 -8.91
N GLU A 562 -38.44 33.16 -9.70
CA GLU A 562 -39.65 32.88 -10.49
C GLU A 562 -40.78 32.68 -9.47
N LEU A 563 -41.45 33.79 -9.15
CA LEU A 563 -42.42 33.94 -8.08
C LEU A 563 -43.77 34.35 -8.69
N SER A 564 -44.11 33.84 -9.87
CA SER A 564 -45.49 33.86 -10.36
C SER A 564 -45.73 32.78 -11.41
N THR A 565 -46.82 32.04 -11.23
CA THR A 565 -47.39 31.08 -12.18
C THR A 565 -48.49 31.69 -13.05
N ASP A 566 -48.60 33.02 -13.14
CA ASP A 566 -49.60 33.66 -14.00
C ASP A 566 -48.97 34.72 -14.90
N GLU A 567 -49.30 34.63 -16.19
CA GLU A 567 -48.98 35.57 -17.27
C GLU A 567 -49.74 36.89 -17.10
N GLN A 568 -49.44 37.63 -16.03
CA GLN A 568 -49.64 39.07 -16.02
C GLN A 568 -48.28 39.72 -15.84
N GLU A 569 -47.95 40.64 -16.75
CA GLU A 569 -46.82 41.56 -16.61
C GLU A 569 -46.91 42.21 -15.22
N VAL A 570 -46.11 41.70 -14.29
CA VAL A 570 -45.97 42.30 -12.97
C VAL A 570 -45.15 43.57 -13.19
N GLU A 571 -45.80 44.72 -13.13
CA GLU A 571 -45.12 46.02 -12.98
C GLU A 571 -44.07 45.89 -11.88
N ASP A 572 -42.92 46.57 -12.03
CA ASP A 572 -41.77 46.64 -11.09
C ASP A 572 -42.14 47.06 -9.63
N SER A 573 -43.42 47.13 -9.28
CA SER A 573 -44.02 47.67 -8.06
C SER A 573 -44.50 46.65 -7.01
N GLN A 574 -44.28 45.34 -7.13
CA GLN A 574 -44.50 44.40 -6.00
C GLN A 574 -43.25 43.63 -5.59
N LEU A 575 -42.33 44.35 -4.93
CA LEU A 575 -41.12 43.83 -4.29
C LEU A 575 -41.37 43.17 -2.93
N SER A 576 -42.62 43.09 -2.46
CA SER A 576 -42.98 42.59 -1.13
C SER A 576 -44.02 41.46 -1.20
N VAL A 577 -43.74 40.36 -0.50
CA VAL A 577 -44.64 39.20 -0.38
C VAL A 577 -45.15 39.05 1.06
N PRO A 578 -46.40 38.64 1.29
CA PRO A 578 -46.87 38.31 2.64
C PRO A 578 -46.03 37.21 3.29
N ASP A 579 -45.74 37.34 4.58
CA ASP A 579 -44.95 36.37 5.36
C ASP A 579 -45.52 34.93 5.27
N SER A 580 -46.85 34.79 5.31
CA SER A 580 -47.57 33.52 5.16
C SER A 580 -47.24 32.78 3.85
N GLN A 581 -47.08 33.51 2.75
CA GLN A 581 -46.71 32.95 1.45
C GLN A 581 -45.25 32.51 1.44
N TYR A 582 -44.36 33.26 2.09
CA TYR A 582 -42.95 32.88 2.25
C TYR A 582 -42.79 31.58 3.05
N PHE A 583 -43.41 31.47 4.24
CA PHE A 583 -43.33 30.26 5.06
C PHE A 583 -44.02 29.03 4.42
N SER A 584 -44.95 29.24 3.48
CA SER A 584 -45.62 28.14 2.77
C SER A 584 -44.68 27.35 1.85
N LYS A 585 -43.59 27.97 1.38
CA LYS A 585 -42.57 27.33 0.53
C LYS A 585 -41.60 26.45 1.31
N ILE A 586 -41.52 26.62 2.63
CA ILE A 586 -40.69 25.77 3.49
C ILE A 586 -41.30 24.38 3.58
N PHE A 587 -40.44 23.37 3.43
CA PHE A 587 -40.78 21.95 3.54
C PHE A 587 -41.48 21.67 4.88
N LYS A 588 -42.48 20.77 4.86
CA LYS A 588 -43.46 20.63 5.95
C LYS A 588 -42.80 20.36 7.30
N GLU A 589 -41.78 19.52 7.31
CA GLU A 589 -41.02 19.07 8.47
C GLU A 589 -40.16 20.19 9.09
N ASP A 590 -39.68 21.13 8.27
CA ASP A 590 -38.77 22.19 8.73
C ASP A 590 -39.54 23.44 9.17
N ARG A 591 -40.79 23.60 8.72
CA ARG A 591 -41.60 24.83 8.85
C ARG A 591 -41.81 25.29 10.28
N GLU A 592 -42.21 24.40 11.18
CA GLU A 592 -42.51 24.78 12.57
C GLU A 592 -41.24 25.15 13.35
N ARG A 593 -40.13 24.44 13.10
CA ARG A 593 -38.82 24.79 13.66
C ARG A 593 -38.39 26.19 13.23
N VAL A 594 -38.50 26.51 11.94
CA VAL A 594 -38.10 27.82 11.40
C VAL A 594 -38.98 28.95 11.97
N LYS A 595 -40.31 28.75 12.03
CA LYS A 595 -41.22 29.73 12.65
C LYS A 595 -40.87 30.00 14.11
N GLN A 596 -40.50 28.96 14.86
CA GLN A 596 -40.12 29.10 16.26
C GLN A 596 -38.83 29.92 16.40
N ALA A 597 -37.81 29.67 15.58
CA ALA A 597 -36.57 30.43 15.60
C ALA A 597 -36.80 31.93 15.33
N TYR A 598 -37.63 32.27 14.34
CA TYR A 598 -37.99 33.68 14.09
C TYR A 598 -38.83 34.29 15.21
N ARG A 599 -39.71 33.51 15.86
CA ARG A 599 -40.47 33.97 17.03
C ARG A 599 -39.55 34.27 18.21
N ASP A 600 -38.55 33.42 18.45
CA ASP A 600 -37.56 33.62 19.50
C ASP A 600 -36.76 34.92 19.29
N LEU A 601 -36.47 35.28 18.03
CA LEU A 601 -35.83 36.55 17.68
C LEU A 601 -36.74 37.76 17.95
N ILE A 602 -38.02 37.66 17.56
CA ILE A 602 -39.00 38.74 17.74
C ILE A 602 -39.28 38.97 19.23
N GLU A 603 -39.38 37.90 20.02
CA GLU A 603 -39.61 37.96 21.47
C GLU A 603 -38.34 38.28 22.27
N GLY A 604 -37.19 38.45 21.59
CA GLY A 604 -35.92 38.84 22.21
C GLY A 604 -35.22 37.74 23.00
N ARG A 605 -35.58 36.46 22.79
CA ARG A 605 -34.88 35.31 23.38
C ARG A 605 -33.51 35.07 22.77
N VAL A 606 -33.31 35.48 21.52
CA VAL A 606 -32.04 35.36 20.78
C VAL A 606 -31.77 36.67 20.02
N GLU A 607 -30.50 37.06 19.90
CA GLU A 607 -30.09 38.29 19.19
C GLU A 607 -29.97 38.09 17.67
N LYS A 608 -29.70 36.86 17.23
CA LYS A 608 -29.50 36.48 15.84
C LYS A 608 -30.03 35.07 15.59
N VAL A 609 -30.66 34.87 14.43
CA VAL A 609 -31.10 33.55 13.95
C VAL A 609 -30.14 33.07 12.88
N LYS A 610 -29.81 31.77 12.92
CA LYS A 610 -29.14 31.04 11.83
C LYS A 610 -29.79 29.68 11.69
N GLU A 611 -30.50 29.47 10.59
CA GLU A 611 -31.26 28.23 10.34
C GLU A 611 -30.96 27.67 8.96
N GLU A 612 -30.93 26.33 8.87
CA GLU A 612 -30.80 25.60 7.60
C GLU A 612 -32.07 24.78 7.37
N TYR A 613 -32.80 25.07 6.30
CA TYR A 613 -34.07 24.41 6.00
C TYR A 613 -34.27 24.20 4.50
N ARG A 614 -35.18 23.29 4.18
CA ARG A 614 -35.53 22.98 2.79
C ARG A 614 -36.69 23.84 2.32
N ILE A 615 -36.58 24.32 1.09
CA ILE A 615 -37.66 24.98 0.37
C ILE A 615 -38.05 24.17 -0.87
N ILE A 616 -39.30 24.31 -1.27
CA ILE A 616 -39.82 23.72 -2.51
C ILE A 616 -39.88 24.81 -3.56
N ASP A 617 -39.07 24.64 -4.61
CA ASP A 617 -39.11 25.44 -5.82
C ASP A 617 -39.93 24.70 -6.90
N VAL A 618 -40.87 25.39 -7.54
CA VAL A 618 -41.76 24.81 -8.55
C VAL A 618 -41.39 25.43 -9.88
N GLN A 619 -40.65 24.70 -10.71
CA GLN A 619 -40.22 25.19 -12.02
C GLN A 619 -41.35 25.13 -13.04
N LYS A 620 -41.23 25.92 -14.13
CA LYS A 620 -42.19 26.06 -15.25
C LYS A 620 -42.76 24.74 -15.83
N ASN A 621 -42.07 23.61 -15.65
CA ASN A 621 -42.51 22.28 -16.11
C ASN A 621 -43.25 21.45 -15.03
N ASN A 622 -43.73 22.06 -13.95
CA ASN A 622 -44.36 21.38 -12.81
C ASN A 622 -43.42 20.43 -12.04
N LEU A 623 -42.10 20.54 -12.28
CA LEU A 623 -41.07 19.82 -11.56
C LEU A 623 -40.80 20.51 -10.22
N ARG A 624 -41.01 19.77 -9.14
CA ARG A 624 -40.73 20.23 -7.77
C ARG A 624 -39.27 19.93 -7.46
N LYS A 625 -38.46 20.97 -7.30
CA LYS A 625 -37.07 20.89 -6.87
C LYS A 625 -36.99 21.26 -5.39
N VAL A 626 -36.29 20.43 -4.61
CA VAL A 626 -36.01 20.74 -3.21
C VAL A 626 -34.65 21.41 -3.12
N GLU A 627 -34.60 22.59 -2.52
CA GLU A 627 -33.35 23.32 -2.30
C GLU A 627 -33.12 23.53 -0.81
N TRP A 628 -31.86 23.47 -0.39
CA TRP A 628 -31.46 23.81 0.97
C TRP A 628 -31.05 25.28 1.04
N VAL A 629 -31.56 25.98 2.05
CA VAL A 629 -31.28 27.39 2.30
C VAL A 629 -30.74 27.56 3.71
N GLU A 630 -29.62 28.28 3.83
CA GLU A 630 -29.12 28.84 5.08
C GLU A 630 -29.64 30.28 5.19
N ALA A 631 -30.50 30.55 6.17
CA ALA A 631 -31.03 31.88 6.43
C ALA A 631 -30.44 32.45 7.73
N GLN A 632 -30.03 33.71 7.69
CA GLN A 632 -29.59 34.46 8.85
C GLN A 632 -30.42 35.73 9.02
N ALA A 633 -30.76 36.11 10.25
CA ALA A 633 -31.59 37.28 10.52
C ALA A 633 -31.25 37.97 11.85
N ALA A 634 -31.48 39.28 11.89
CA ALA A 634 -31.36 40.14 13.07
C ALA A 634 -32.42 41.27 13.06
N VAL A 635 -32.60 41.95 14.19
CA VAL A 635 -33.52 43.10 14.31
C VAL A 635 -32.85 44.35 13.74
N ASP A 636 -33.51 45.03 12.80
CA ASP A 636 -33.04 46.24 12.11
C ASP A 636 -33.49 47.51 12.85
N SER A 637 -34.77 47.58 13.23
CA SER A 637 -35.32 48.73 13.97
C SER A 637 -36.35 48.30 15.02
N ARG A 638 -36.53 49.14 16.05
CA ARG A 638 -37.47 48.95 17.17
C ARG A 638 -38.35 50.19 17.35
N ASP A 639 -39.52 50.02 17.95
CA ASP A 639 -40.41 51.12 18.35
C ASP A 639 -39.97 51.79 19.65
N GLU A 640 -40.63 52.89 20.03
CA GLU A 640 -40.38 53.63 21.27
C GLU A 640 -40.63 52.79 22.55
N GLY A 641 -41.38 51.68 22.43
CA GLY A 641 -41.63 50.70 23.49
C GLY A 641 -40.63 49.54 23.52
N GLY A 642 -39.64 49.52 22.63
CA GLY A 642 -38.60 48.48 22.54
C GLY A 642 -38.97 47.24 21.71
N ASN A 643 -40.17 47.19 21.11
CA ASN A 643 -40.59 46.04 20.29
C ASN A 643 -39.96 46.12 18.89
N PRO A 644 -39.51 44.99 18.30
CA PRO A 644 -39.01 44.96 16.92
C PRO A 644 -40.06 45.45 15.90
N LEU A 645 -39.64 46.33 15.00
CA LEU A 645 -40.45 46.83 13.87
C LEU A 645 -40.07 46.13 12.57
N THR A 646 -38.77 45.99 12.32
CA THR A 646 -38.24 45.38 11.11
C THR A 646 -37.15 44.37 11.42
N LEU A 647 -37.13 43.27 10.67
CA LEU A 647 -36.02 42.32 10.64
C LEU A 647 -35.26 42.48 9.33
N VAL A 648 -33.94 42.28 9.37
CA VAL A 648 -33.09 42.19 8.18
C VAL A 648 -32.35 40.87 8.20
N GLY A 649 -32.21 40.26 7.04
CA GLY A 649 -31.55 38.98 6.92
C GLY A 649 -31.00 38.71 5.54
N SER A 650 -30.38 37.55 5.43
CA SER A 650 -29.75 37.06 4.20
C SER A 650 -30.02 35.57 4.06
N SER A 651 -30.30 35.14 2.84
CA SER A 651 -30.55 33.74 2.49
C SER A 651 -29.52 33.25 1.48
N LEU A 652 -28.89 32.11 1.75
CA LEU A 652 -27.88 31.48 0.89
C LEU A 652 -28.32 30.06 0.52
N VAL A 653 -28.30 29.73 -0.77
CA VAL A 653 -28.61 28.36 -1.23
C VAL A 653 -27.39 27.46 -1.01
N ILE A 654 -27.55 26.40 -0.21
CA ILE A 654 -26.48 25.47 0.21
C ILE A 654 -26.70 24.03 -0.29
N THR A 655 -27.57 23.83 -1.29
CA THR A 655 -27.93 22.50 -1.83
C THR A 655 -26.72 21.67 -2.25
N ASN A 656 -25.76 22.25 -2.97
CA ASN A 656 -24.55 21.54 -3.40
C ASN A 656 -23.66 21.13 -2.22
N ARG A 657 -23.54 21.99 -1.20
CA ARG A 657 -22.79 21.69 0.04
C ARG A 657 -23.38 20.47 0.74
N LYS A 658 -24.71 20.44 0.92
CA LYS A 658 -25.41 19.31 1.54
C LYS A 658 -25.27 18.01 0.74
N LYS A 659 -25.30 18.10 -0.59
CA LYS A 659 -25.10 16.94 -1.46
C LYS A 659 -23.69 16.34 -1.29
N MET A 660 -22.65 17.19 -1.27
CA MET A 660 -21.27 16.74 -1.05
C MET A 660 -21.06 16.14 0.35
N GLU A 661 -21.65 16.72 1.40
CA GLU A 661 -21.60 16.15 2.76
C GLU A 661 -22.21 14.74 2.83
N GLN A 662 -23.35 14.53 2.14
CA GLN A 662 -24.02 13.24 2.07
C GLN A 662 -23.24 12.21 1.24
N GLU A 663 -22.70 12.61 0.09
CA GLU A 663 -21.82 11.78 -0.74
C GLU A 663 -20.58 11.34 0.05
N LEU A 664 -19.96 12.26 0.79
CA LEU A 664 -18.79 11.97 1.62
C LEU A 664 -19.10 10.97 2.75
N THR A 665 -20.24 11.16 3.43
CA THR A 665 -20.68 10.26 4.51
C THR A 665 -20.95 8.86 3.96
N THR A 666 -21.66 8.76 2.84
CA THR A 666 -21.95 7.48 2.18
C THR A 666 -20.66 6.77 1.73
N ALA A 667 -19.69 7.51 1.18
CA ALA A 667 -18.40 6.97 0.78
C ALA A 667 -17.59 6.45 1.98
N LYS A 668 -17.64 7.15 3.11
CA LYS A 668 -17.00 6.73 4.36
C LYS A 668 -17.62 5.43 4.89
N ASP A 669 -18.95 5.36 4.96
CA ASP A 669 -19.66 4.17 5.47
C ASP A 669 -19.37 2.94 4.59
N LEU A 670 -19.32 3.10 3.27
CA LEU A 670 -18.91 2.05 2.33
C LEU A 670 -17.46 1.60 2.54
N ALA A 671 -16.55 2.52 2.83
CA ALA A 671 -15.14 2.21 3.10
C ALA A 671 -14.96 1.47 4.44
N GLU A 672 -15.68 1.88 5.48
CA GLU A 672 -15.66 1.23 6.80
C GLU A 672 -16.21 -0.20 6.72
N GLU A 673 -17.33 -0.40 6.02
CA GLU A 673 -17.89 -1.74 5.83
C GLU A 673 -16.97 -2.64 4.98
N SER A 674 -16.32 -2.09 3.94
CA SER A 674 -15.31 -2.82 3.17
C SER A 674 -14.13 -3.28 4.04
N ASN A 675 -13.62 -2.40 4.91
CA ASN A 675 -12.54 -2.75 5.82
C ASN A 675 -12.96 -3.82 6.84
N ARG A 676 -14.17 -3.72 7.41
CA ARG A 676 -14.71 -4.71 8.34
C ARG A 676 -14.82 -6.10 7.70
N LEU A 677 -15.32 -6.16 6.46
CA LEU A 677 -15.41 -7.41 5.69
C LEU A 677 -14.03 -8.00 5.37
N LYS A 678 -13.05 -7.16 5.02
CA LYS A 678 -11.65 -7.61 4.79
C LYS A 678 -11.00 -8.16 6.06
N SER A 679 -11.19 -7.52 7.21
CA SER A 679 -10.63 -8.02 8.48
C SER A 679 -11.28 -9.35 8.90
N ALA A 680 -12.60 -9.48 8.75
CA ALA A 680 -13.30 -10.74 9.03
C ALA A 680 -12.87 -11.87 8.07
N PHE A 681 -12.66 -11.55 6.79
CA PHE A 681 -12.12 -12.47 5.79
C PHE A 681 -10.76 -13.04 6.22
N LEU A 682 -9.79 -12.17 6.55
CA LEU A 682 -8.43 -12.60 6.92
C LEU A 682 -8.42 -13.46 8.19
N ALA A 683 -9.24 -13.12 9.19
CA ALA A 683 -9.36 -13.90 10.42
C ALA A 683 -9.89 -15.33 10.16
N ASN A 684 -10.95 -15.45 9.34
CA ASN A 684 -11.53 -16.75 8.98
C ASN A 684 -10.57 -17.59 8.13
N MET A 685 -9.84 -16.98 7.19
CA MET A 685 -8.82 -17.67 6.39
C MET A 685 -7.68 -18.21 7.23
N SER A 686 -7.18 -17.44 8.20
CA SER A 686 -6.15 -17.96 9.12
C SER A 686 -6.62 -19.19 9.88
N HIS A 687 -7.89 -19.22 10.31
CA HIS A 687 -8.46 -20.36 11.03
C HIS A 687 -8.65 -21.60 10.14
N GLU A 688 -9.21 -21.42 8.95
CA GLU A 688 -9.46 -22.50 7.98
C GLU A 688 -8.16 -23.06 7.38
N ILE A 689 -7.07 -22.29 7.33
CA ILE A 689 -5.72 -22.77 6.94
C ILE A 689 -5.05 -23.53 8.09
N ARG A 690 -5.15 -23.02 9.32
CA ARG A 690 -4.49 -23.60 10.50
C ARG A 690 -4.98 -25.01 10.83
N THR A 691 -6.27 -25.26 10.64
CA THR A 691 -6.91 -26.55 10.98
C THR A 691 -6.33 -27.74 10.21
N PRO A 692 -6.31 -27.76 8.86
CA PRO A 692 -5.69 -28.85 8.10
C PRO A 692 -4.17 -28.88 8.29
N LEU A 693 -3.51 -27.74 8.45
CA LEU A 693 -2.06 -27.68 8.67
C LEU A 693 -1.65 -28.35 9.98
N ASN A 694 -2.37 -28.09 11.08
CA ASN A 694 -2.10 -28.73 12.36
C ASN A 694 -2.31 -30.24 12.33
N ALA A 695 -3.32 -30.72 11.58
CA ALA A 695 -3.54 -32.14 11.37
C ALA A 695 -2.38 -32.77 10.56
N ILE A 696 -1.97 -32.15 9.45
CA ILE A 696 -0.82 -32.61 8.65
C ILE A 696 0.44 -32.71 9.51
N VAL A 697 0.77 -31.65 10.25
CA VAL A 697 1.96 -31.63 11.12
C VAL A 697 1.85 -32.68 12.21
N GLY A 698 0.72 -32.75 12.92
CA GLY A 698 0.50 -33.70 14.01
C GLY A 698 0.63 -35.16 13.59
N PHE A 699 -0.11 -35.56 12.54
CA PHE A 699 -0.07 -36.93 12.04
C PHE A 699 1.28 -37.28 11.38
N SER A 700 1.95 -36.32 10.71
CA SER A 700 3.28 -36.54 10.15
C SER A 700 4.34 -36.78 11.23
N GLY A 701 4.20 -36.13 12.40
CA GLY A 701 5.12 -36.29 13.52
C GLY A 701 5.07 -37.65 14.21
N ILE A 702 3.87 -38.23 14.31
CA ILE A 702 3.68 -39.54 14.95
C ILE A 702 3.85 -40.71 13.96
N LEU A 703 3.85 -40.43 12.64
CA LEU A 703 3.99 -41.45 11.61
C LEU A 703 5.29 -42.27 11.74
N ALA A 704 6.38 -41.62 12.16
CA ALA A 704 7.68 -42.26 12.35
C ALA A 704 7.74 -43.16 13.60
N SER A 705 6.96 -42.87 14.63
CA SER A 705 6.91 -43.61 15.90
C SER A 705 5.82 -44.67 15.97
N THR A 706 4.94 -44.73 14.96
CA THR A 706 3.86 -45.71 14.89
C THR A 706 4.43 -47.05 14.43
N GLU A 707 4.10 -48.16 15.07
CA GLU A 707 4.58 -49.48 14.68
C GLU A 707 3.57 -50.24 13.80
N GLU A 708 2.27 -50.02 14.03
CA GLU A 708 1.19 -50.70 13.33
C GLU A 708 0.98 -50.16 11.91
N GLU A 709 1.05 -51.04 10.91
CA GLU A 709 0.94 -50.67 9.49
C GLU A 709 -0.44 -50.11 9.15
N GLN A 710 -1.49 -50.58 9.84
CA GLN A 710 -2.86 -50.12 9.64
C GLN A 710 -3.05 -48.69 10.16
N GLU A 711 -2.49 -48.34 11.32
CA GLU A 711 -2.49 -46.96 11.83
C GLU A 711 -1.62 -46.02 10.97
N LYS A 712 -0.48 -46.49 10.45
CA LYS A 712 0.33 -45.72 9.49
C LYS A 712 -0.45 -45.35 8.24
N GLN A 713 -1.16 -46.32 7.66
CA GLN A 713 -2.02 -46.11 6.50
C GLN A 713 -3.12 -45.09 6.80
N GLU A 714 -3.72 -45.16 7.98
CA GLU A 714 -4.73 -44.19 8.43
C GLU A 714 -4.14 -42.79 8.58
N TYR A 715 -3.00 -42.64 9.25
CA TYR A 715 -2.32 -41.35 9.40
C TYR A 715 -1.88 -40.75 8.07
N VAL A 716 -1.32 -41.56 7.16
CA VAL A 716 -1.01 -41.14 5.78
C VAL A 716 -2.28 -40.67 5.07
N SER A 717 -3.39 -41.41 5.17
CA SER A 717 -4.65 -41.01 4.57
C SER A 717 -5.17 -39.69 5.14
N ILE A 718 -5.07 -39.48 6.45
CA ILE A 718 -5.47 -38.22 7.09
C ILE A 718 -4.59 -37.06 6.61
N ILE A 719 -3.27 -37.26 6.50
CA ILE A 719 -2.34 -36.26 5.97
C ILE A 719 -2.69 -35.91 4.52
N GLU A 720 -2.86 -36.90 3.65
CA GLU A 720 -3.19 -36.69 2.23
C GLU A 720 -4.53 -35.97 2.04
N ASN A 721 -5.55 -36.34 2.83
CA ASN A 721 -6.86 -35.70 2.79
C ASN A 721 -6.78 -34.23 3.24
N ASN A 722 -6.06 -33.93 4.33
CA ASN A 722 -5.90 -32.55 4.80
C ASN A 722 -5.01 -31.72 3.86
N ASN A 723 -4.01 -32.32 3.21
CA ASN A 723 -3.18 -31.64 2.22
C ASN A 723 -4.01 -31.26 0.99
N THR A 724 -4.85 -32.18 0.50
CA THR A 724 -5.78 -31.92 -0.60
C THR A 724 -6.76 -30.80 -0.24
N LEU A 725 -7.32 -30.82 0.97
CA LEU A 725 -8.21 -29.77 1.46
C LEU A 725 -7.53 -28.39 1.51
N LEU A 726 -6.28 -28.35 1.98
CA LEU A 726 -5.51 -27.11 2.07
C LEU A 726 -5.19 -26.54 0.68
N LEU A 727 -4.77 -27.38 -0.27
CA LEU A 727 -4.51 -26.94 -1.64
C LEU A 727 -5.78 -26.42 -2.33
N GLN A 728 -6.92 -27.09 -2.10
CA GLN A 728 -8.21 -26.62 -2.59
C GLN A 728 -8.58 -25.25 -1.99
N LEU A 729 -8.41 -25.07 -0.67
CA LEU A 729 -8.62 -23.80 0.02
C LEU A 729 -7.77 -22.67 -0.58
N ILE A 730 -6.48 -22.91 -0.80
CA ILE A 730 -5.58 -21.92 -1.39
C ILE A 730 -6.03 -21.58 -2.81
N SER A 731 -6.39 -22.58 -3.61
CA SER A 731 -6.89 -22.37 -4.97
C SER A 731 -8.17 -21.53 -4.98
N ASP A 732 -9.13 -21.83 -4.09
CA ASP A 732 -10.38 -21.08 -3.95
C ASP A 732 -10.14 -19.60 -3.58
N ILE A 733 -9.17 -19.33 -2.69
CA ILE A 733 -8.76 -17.98 -2.29
C ILE A 733 -8.11 -17.22 -3.46
N LEU A 734 -7.25 -17.90 -4.23
CA LEU A 734 -6.59 -17.31 -5.39
C LEU A 734 -7.58 -16.98 -6.50
N ASP A 735 -8.52 -17.88 -6.79
CA ASP A 735 -9.60 -17.64 -7.74
C ASP A 735 -10.46 -16.44 -7.29
N LEU A 736 -10.84 -16.37 -6.01
CA LEU A 736 -11.58 -15.22 -5.47
C LEU A 736 -10.79 -13.91 -5.62
N SER A 737 -9.49 -13.94 -5.33
CA SER A 737 -8.62 -12.75 -5.45
C SER A 737 -8.50 -12.27 -6.90
N LYS A 738 -8.36 -13.18 -7.87
CA LYS A 738 -8.34 -12.86 -9.31
C LYS A 738 -9.68 -12.31 -9.79
N ILE A 739 -10.78 -12.85 -9.27
CA ILE A 739 -12.13 -12.39 -9.56
C ILE A 739 -12.33 -10.94 -9.09
N GLU A 740 -11.95 -10.61 -7.85
CA GLU A 740 -12.08 -9.26 -7.28
C GLU A 740 -11.16 -8.24 -7.96
N ALA A 741 -9.94 -8.65 -8.31
CA ALA A 741 -8.98 -7.80 -9.01
C ALA A 741 -9.35 -7.53 -10.48
N GLY A 742 -10.39 -8.18 -11.01
CA GLY A 742 -10.75 -8.04 -12.43
C GLY A 742 -9.93 -8.95 -13.35
N THR A 743 -8.89 -9.61 -12.87
CA THR A 743 -7.83 -10.28 -13.65
C THR A 743 -8.11 -11.74 -14.01
N LEU A 744 -9.31 -12.26 -13.71
CA LEU A 744 -9.69 -13.60 -14.13
C LEU A 744 -9.84 -13.69 -15.66
N GLU A 745 -8.89 -14.34 -16.31
CA GLU A 745 -8.92 -14.68 -17.73
C GLU A 745 -9.69 -15.99 -17.97
N LEU A 746 -10.53 -16.02 -19.02
CA LEU A 746 -11.33 -17.19 -19.42
C LEU A 746 -10.83 -17.72 -20.76
N ASN A 747 -10.39 -18.98 -20.79
CA ASN A 747 -9.85 -19.63 -21.98
C ASN A 747 -10.90 -20.51 -22.67
N TYR A 748 -11.56 -19.96 -23.68
CA TYR A 748 -12.61 -20.66 -24.41
C TYR A 748 -12.01 -21.65 -25.42
N SER A 749 -12.54 -22.87 -25.46
CA SER A 749 -12.14 -23.94 -26.38
C SER A 749 -13.36 -24.74 -26.86
N ASN A 750 -13.20 -25.47 -27.96
CA ASN A 750 -14.25 -26.35 -28.47
C ASN A 750 -14.20 -27.68 -27.71
N ILE A 751 -15.29 -28.06 -27.05
CA ILE A 751 -15.39 -29.30 -26.28
C ILE A 751 -16.65 -30.09 -26.64
N GLU A 752 -16.58 -31.41 -26.48
CA GLU A 752 -17.73 -32.31 -26.53
C GLU A 752 -18.23 -32.56 -25.10
N LEU A 753 -19.47 -32.18 -24.80
CA LEU A 753 -19.98 -32.19 -23.43
C LEU A 753 -20.20 -33.61 -22.89
N ASN A 754 -20.59 -34.59 -23.70
CA ASN A 754 -20.81 -35.95 -23.19
C ASN A 754 -19.49 -36.62 -22.77
N GLU A 755 -18.41 -36.40 -23.51
CA GLU A 755 -17.06 -36.84 -23.18
C GLU A 755 -16.58 -36.21 -21.88
N LEU A 756 -16.76 -34.89 -21.71
CA LEU A 756 -16.39 -34.19 -20.48
C LEU A 756 -17.19 -34.72 -19.27
N MET A 757 -18.50 -34.89 -19.41
CA MET A 757 -19.34 -35.37 -18.31
C MET A 757 -19.01 -36.82 -17.92
N ARG A 758 -18.69 -37.68 -18.90
CA ARG A 758 -18.20 -39.05 -18.65
C ARG A 758 -16.81 -39.09 -18.01
N GLU A 759 -15.96 -38.12 -18.32
CA GLU A 759 -14.66 -37.96 -17.63
C GLU A 759 -14.89 -37.62 -16.15
N LEU A 760 -15.77 -36.65 -15.87
CA LEU A 760 -16.11 -36.24 -14.51
C LEU A 760 -16.82 -37.36 -13.72
N GLU A 761 -17.76 -38.08 -14.34
CA GLU A 761 -18.47 -39.20 -13.73
C GLU A 761 -17.50 -40.27 -13.20
N ARG A 762 -16.53 -40.68 -14.02
CA ARG A 762 -15.49 -41.65 -13.62
C ARG A 762 -14.71 -41.16 -12.40
N GLY A 763 -14.40 -39.86 -12.34
CA GLY A 763 -13.76 -39.25 -11.18
C GLY A 763 -14.64 -39.23 -9.94
N PHE A 764 -15.94 -38.98 -10.08
CA PHE A 764 -16.88 -38.92 -8.97
C PHE A 764 -17.23 -40.30 -8.39
N LEU A 765 -17.33 -41.34 -9.24
CA LEU A 765 -17.59 -42.71 -8.79
C LEU A 765 -16.52 -43.20 -7.80
N LEU A 766 -15.27 -42.75 -7.94
CA LEU A 766 -14.19 -43.06 -7.00
C LEU A 766 -14.33 -42.39 -5.63
N ARG A 767 -15.17 -41.35 -5.52
CA ARG A 767 -15.40 -40.59 -4.28
C ARG A 767 -16.61 -41.08 -3.48
N VAL A 768 -17.48 -41.86 -4.11
CA VAL A 768 -18.64 -42.49 -3.44
C VAL A 768 -18.12 -43.69 -2.65
N LYS A 769 -18.11 -43.58 -1.31
CA LYS A 769 -17.52 -44.59 -0.42
C LYS A 769 -18.45 -45.78 -0.13
N THR A 770 -19.74 -45.65 -0.42
CA THR A 770 -20.79 -46.59 -0.01
C THR A 770 -21.76 -46.86 -1.15
N ASP A 771 -22.12 -48.14 -1.34
CA ASP A 771 -23.13 -48.57 -2.32
C ASP A 771 -24.56 -48.05 -2.02
N ALA A 772 -24.75 -47.34 -0.90
CA ALA A 772 -26.02 -46.76 -0.48
C ALA A 772 -26.43 -45.51 -1.29
N VAL A 773 -25.52 -44.94 -2.08
CA VAL A 773 -25.75 -43.75 -2.91
C VAL A 773 -25.47 -44.09 -4.37
N LYS A 774 -26.51 -44.04 -5.22
CA LYS A 774 -26.38 -44.24 -6.67
C LYS A 774 -26.04 -42.91 -7.34
N LEU A 775 -24.82 -42.77 -7.88
CA LEU A 775 -24.44 -41.65 -8.74
C LEU A 775 -24.68 -42.04 -10.20
N GLU A 776 -25.34 -41.18 -10.97
CA GLU A 776 -25.69 -41.44 -12.37
C GLU A 776 -25.60 -40.17 -13.22
N PHE A 777 -24.76 -40.21 -14.26
CA PHE A 777 -24.83 -39.24 -15.36
C PHE A 777 -25.96 -39.63 -16.32
N VAL A 778 -26.92 -38.75 -16.53
CA VAL A 778 -28.00 -38.98 -17.50
C VAL A 778 -27.55 -38.44 -18.85
N GLU A 779 -26.99 -39.29 -19.71
CA GLU A 779 -26.45 -38.84 -21.00
C GLU A 779 -27.56 -38.33 -21.96
N PRO A 780 -27.44 -37.10 -22.51
CA PRO A 780 -28.35 -36.63 -23.56
C PRO A 780 -28.20 -37.40 -24.88
N ALA A 781 -29.30 -37.54 -25.63
CA ALA A 781 -29.38 -38.42 -26.81
C ALA A 781 -28.48 -38.00 -27.99
N GLU A 782 -28.10 -36.72 -28.09
CA GLU A 782 -27.23 -36.21 -29.16
C GLU A 782 -25.92 -35.66 -28.58
N PRO A 783 -24.76 -35.90 -29.23
CA PRO A 783 -23.49 -35.33 -28.82
C PRO A 783 -23.51 -33.81 -28.99
N CYS A 784 -23.10 -33.08 -27.95
CA CYS A 784 -23.18 -31.62 -27.92
C CYS A 784 -21.78 -31.01 -27.96
N MET A 785 -21.42 -30.45 -29.13
CA MET A 785 -20.22 -29.63 -29.29
C MET A 785 -20.51 -28.18 -28.92
N VAL A 786 -19.71 -27.64 -27.99
CA VAL A 786 -19.85 -26.26 -27.50
C VAL A 786 -18.51 -25.57 -27.43
N HIS A 787 -18.49 -24.27 -27.74
CA HIS A 787 -17.36 -23.39 -27.51
C HIS A 787 -17.48 -22.74 -26.13
N THR A 788 -16.78 -23.27 -25.13
CA THR A 788 -16.87 -22.82 -23.73
C THR A 788 -15.54 -22.98 -22.99
N GLU A 789 -15.47 -22.49 -21.75
CA GLU A 789 -14.32 -22.67 -20.87
C GLU A 789 -14.42 -24.05 -20.19
N LYS A 790 -13.58 -25.01 -20.62
CA LYS A 790 -13.61 -26.40 -20.15
C LYS A 790 -13.38 -26.53 -18.64
N ASN A 791 -12.39 -25.82 -18.11
CA ASN A 791 -11.91 -25.99 -16.75
C ASN A 791 -12.84 -25.35 -15.72
N ARG A 792 -13.40 -24.18 -16.02
CA ARG A 792 -14.39 -23.50 -15.19
C ARG A 792 -15.71 -24.24 -15.20
N LEU A 793 -16.12 -24.79 -16.34
CA LEU A 793 -17.27 -25.71 -16.41
C LEU A 793 -17.03 -26.97 -15.55
N SER A 794 -15.84 -27.56 -15.65
CA SER A 794 -15.47 -28.70 -14.81
C SER A 794 -15.49 -28.36 -13.32
N GLN A 795 -14.93 -27.20 -12.95
CA GLN A 795 -14.91 -26.70 -11.56
C GLN A 795 -16.33 -26.51 -10.99
N LEU A 796 -17.25 -25.93 -11.77
CA LEU A 796 -18.66 -25.79 -11.40
C LEU A 796 -19.31 -27.15 -11.13
N MET A 797 -19.15 -28.10 -12.06
CA MET A 797 -19.70 -29.45 -11.90
C MET A 797 -19.10 -30.18 -10.70
N ILE A 798 -17.78 -30.10 -10.50
CA ILE A 798 -17.10 -30.69 -9.35
C ILE A 798 -17.65 -30.11 -8.04
N ASN A 799 -17.80 -28.80 -7.93
CA ASN A 799 -18.31 -28.15 -6.73
C ASN A 799 -19.75 -28.54 -6.41
N LEU A 800 -20.63 -28.59 -7.41
CA LEU A 800 -22.03 -28.98 -7.22
C LEU A 800 -22.19 -30.46 -6.90
N VAL A 801 -21.50 -31.36 -7.63
CA VAL A 801 -21.60 -32.81 -7.41
C VAL A 801 -20.93 -33.23 -6.10
N THR A 802 -19.79 -32.64 -5.72
CA THR A 802 -19.16 -32.95 -4.42
C THR A 802 -20.01 -32.48 -3.24
N ASN A 803 -20.72 -31.36 -3.37
CA ASN A 803 -21.73 -30.97 -2.39
C ASN A 803 -22.88 -32.00 -2.31
N ALA A 804 -23.41 -32.46 -3.45
CA ALA A 804 -24.43 -33.50 -3.47
C ALA A 804 -23.97 -34.81 -2.80
N ILE A 805 -22.73 -35.25 -3.07
CA ILE A 805 -22.11 -36.44 -2.43
C ILE A 805 -22.00 -36.24 -0.93
N LYS A 806 -21.62 -35.05 -0.47
CA LYS A 806 -21.45 -34.75 0.94
C LYS A 806 -22.76 -34.75 1.73
N PHE A 807 -23.86 -34.31 1.13
CA PHE A 807 -25.15 -34.13 1.82
C PHE A 807 -26.18 -35.24 1.56
N THR A 808 -25.80 -36.28 0.80
CA THR A 808 -26.64 -37.46 0.53
C THR A 808 -26.04 -38.68 1.20
N GLU A 809 -26.65 -39.13 2.30
CA GLU A 809 -26.20 -40.35 3.01
C GLU A 809 -26.74 -41.64 2.37
N LYS A 810 -27.98 -41.59 1.83
CA LYS A 810 -28.66 -42.70 1.15
C LYS A 810 -29.53 -42.16 0.02
N GLY A 811 -29.60 -42.87 -1.10
CA GLY A 811 -30.48 -42.52 -2.23
C GLY A 811 -29.73 -42.35 -3.54
N SER A 812 -29.97 -41.25 -4.27
CA SER A 812 -29.37 -41.06 -5.60
C SER A 812 -28.96 -39.61 -5.86
N ILE A 813 -27.87 -39.46 -6.61
CA ILE A 813 -27.38 -38.20 -7.14
C ILE A 813 -27.39 -38.33 -8.66
N ARG A 814 -28.11 -37.43 -9.33
CA ARG A 814 -28.22 -37.40 -10.80
C ARG A 814 -27.72 -36.06 -11.31
N PHE A 815 -26.90 -36.07 -12.36
CA PHE A 815 -26.49 -34.84 -13.02
C PHE A 815 -26.56 -34.99 -14.53
N SER A 816 -26.87 -33.89 -15.22
CA SER A 816 -26.93 -33.82 -16.68
C SER A 816 -26.99 -32.37 -17.15
N TYR A 817 -27.18 -32.20 -18.45
CA TYR A 817 -27.48 -30.94 -19.09
C TYR A 817 -28.55 -31.11 -20.17
N GLU A 818 -29.30 -30.04 -20.43
CA GLU A 818 -30.37 -29.97 -21.42
C GLU A 818 -30.20 -28.72 -22.28
N MET A 819 -30.50 -28.83 -23.56
CA MET A 819 -30.61 -27.64 -24.42
C MET A 819 -31.97 -26.99 -24.20
N ARG A 820 -31.99 -25.74 -23.74
CA ARG A 820 -33.22 -24.94 -23.57
C ARG A 820 -33.11 -23.70 -24.45
N GLU A 821 -33.80 -23.72 -25.58
CA GLU A 821 -33.75 -22.68 -26.60
C GLU A 821 -32.32 -22.41 -27.10
N ASN A 822 -31.66 -21.38 -26.56
CA ASN A 822 -30.31 -20.94 -26.94
C ASN A 822 -29.33 -20.97 -25.73
N GLU A 823 -29.71 -21.64 -24.65
CA GLU A 823 -28.90 -21.83 -23.44
C GLU A 823 -28.78 -23.31 -23.10
N LEU A 824 -27.61 -23.69 -22.59
CA LEU A 824 -27.36 -24.99 -21.97
C LEU A 824 -27.75 -24.90 -20.49
N TYR A 825 -28.72 -25.70 -20.07
CA TYR A 825 -29.17 -25.83 -18.69
C TYR A 825 -28.53 -27.06 -18.04
N PHE A 826 -27.66 -26.88 -17.07
CA PHE A 826 -27.02 -27.94 -16.31
C PHE A 826 -27.72 -28.09 -14.97
N TYR A 827 -27.84 -29.33 -14.48
CA TYR A 827 -28.42 -29.60 -13.17
C TYR A 827 -27.73 -30.75 -12.43
N VAL A 828 -27.76 -30.66 -11.10
CA VAL A 828 -27.32 -31.69 -10.16
C VAL A 828 -28.43 -31.85 -9.12
N THR A 829 -29.09 -33.00 -9.12
CA THR A 829 -30.19 -33.34 -8.23
C THR A 829 -29.75 -34.41 -7.23
N ASP A 830 -29.92 -34.13 -5.95
CA ASP A 830 -29.64 -35.02 -4.84
C ASP A 830 -30.91 -35.34 -4.03
N THR A 831 -30.93 -36.50 -3.37
CA THR A 831 -32.00 -36.92 -2.44
C THR A 831 -31.57 -36.75 -0.98
N GLY A 832 -30.72 -35.78 -0.69
CA GLY A 832 -30.14 -35.53 0.63
C GLY A 832 -31.06 -34.74 1.57
N CYS A 833 -30.45 -34.02 2.51
CA CYS A 833 -31.19 -33.33 3.58
C CYS A 833 -32.03 -32.12 3.15
N GLY A 834 -31.80 -31.57 1.95
CA GLY A 834 -32.51 -30.38 1.46
C GLY A 834 -32.12 -29.08 2.20
N ILE A 835 -32.69 -27.95 1.74
CA ILE A 835 -32.35 -26.59 2.21
C ILE A 835 -33.64 -25.80 2.53
N PRO A 836 -33.77 -25.27 3.75
CA PRO A 836 -34.90 -24.41 4.16
C PRO A 836 -35.06 -23.15 3.29
N LYS A 837 -36.32 -22.76 2.98
CA LYS A 837 -36.63 -21.62 2.08
C LYS A 837 -36.02 -20.29 2.51
N ASP A 838 -35.94 -20.03 3.81
CA ASP A 838 -35.34 -18.81 4.39
C ASP A 838 -33.82 -18.74 4.18
N LYS A 839 -33.17 -19.88 3.92
CA LYS A 839 -31.71 -19.97 3.74
C LYS A 839 -31.28 -20.06 2.28
N GLN A 840 -32.17 -20.41 1.36
CA GLN A 840 -31.87 -20.63 -0.06
C GLN A 840 -31.23 -19.40 -0.75
N GLN A 841 -31.62 -18.17 -0.39
CA GLN A 841 -31.00 -16.97 -0.97
C GLN A 841 -29.59 -16.71 -0.43
N ASN A 842 -29.30 -17.15 0.80
CA ASN A 842 -28.06 -16.84 1.47
C ASN A 842 -26.94 -17.87 1.20
N ILE A 843 -27.25 -19.06 0.67
CA ILE A 843 -26.23 -20.12 0.47
C ILE A 843 -25.15 -19.77 -0.56
N PHE A 844 -25.43 -18.83 -1.47
CA PHE A 844 -24.45 -18.31 -2.41
C PHE A 844 -23.61 -17.16 -1.83
N GLY A 845 -23.95 -16.71 -0.61
CA GLY A 845 -23.14 -15.78 0.15
C GLY A 845 -21.78 -16.37 0.53
N ARG A 846 -20.78 -15.50 0.66
CA ARG A 846 -19.42 -15.90 1.01
C ARG A 846 -19.36 -16.43 2.44
N PHE A 847 -18.71 -17.57 2.65
CA PHE A 847 -18.53 -18.23 3.95
C PHE A 847 -19.82 -18.69 4.64
N VAL A 848 -20.93 -18.76 3.90
CA VAL A 848 -22.19 -19.21 4.46
C VAL A 848 -22.18 -20.73 4.57
N LYS A 849 -22.30 -21.24 5.80
CA LYS A 849 -22.46 -22.66 6.10
C LYS A 849 -23.79 -22.88 6.82
N LEU A 850 -24.58 -23.85 6.37
CA LEU A 850 -25.85 -24.22 7.03
C LEU A 850 -25.61 -24.93 8.37
N ASN A 851 -24.47 -25.62 8.50
CA ASN A 851 -24.01 -26.25 9.72
C ASN A 851 -22.54 -25.87 9.95
N SER A 852 -22.27 -25.11 11.02
CA SER A 852 -20.92 -24.62 11.36
C SER A 852 -19.91 -25.73 11.64
N PHE A 853 -20.38 -26.93 11.98
CA PHE A 853 -19.54 -28.10 12.25
C PHE A 853 -19.28 -28.98 11.01
N ALA A 854 -19.95 -28.72 9.89
CA ALA A 854 -19.74 -29.49 8.66
C ALA A 854 -18.47 -29.02 7.93
N GLN A 855 -17.57 -29.95 7.59
CA GLN A 855 -16.31 -29.67 6.88
C GLN A 855 -16.53 -28.99 5.51
N GLY A 856 -15.91 -27.84 5.26
CA GLY A 856 -15.97 -27.14 3.98
C GLY A 856 -15.80 -25.63 4.13
N THR A 857 -15.30 -24.97 3.09
CA THR A 857 -14.81 -23.57 3.13
C THR A 857 -15.92 -22.52 3.16
N GLY A 858 -17.13 -22.88 2.70
CA GLY A 858 -18.23 -21.94 2.47
C GLY A 858 -17.98 -20.99 1.29
N LEU A 859 -16.92 -21.21 0.49
CA LEU A 859 -16.59 -20.40 -0.68
C LEU A 859 -17.10 -21.00 -1.99
N GLY A 860 -17.22 -22.32 -2.08
CA GLY A 860 -17.51 -23.02 -3.35
C GLY A 860 -18.72 -22.50 -4.11
N LEU A 861 -19.88 -22.32 -3.46
CA LEU A 861 -21.09 -21.81 -4.12
C LEU A 861 -20.97 -20.32 -4.52
N SER A 862 -20.30 -19.50 -3.71
CA SER A 862 -20.07 -18.08 -4.03
C SER A 862 -19.12 -17.89 -5.23
N ILE A 863 -18.13 -18.78 -5.37
CA ILE A 863 -17.25 -18.86 -6.54
C ILE A 863 -18.07 -19.31 -7.76
N CYS A 864 -18.93 -20.32 -7.62
CA CYS A 864 -19.81 -20.79 -8.69
C CYS A 864 -20.71 -19.66 -9.22
N GLN A 865 -21.32 -18.87 -8.32
CA GLN A 865 -22.12 -17.73 -8.70
C GLN A 865 -21.31 -16.69 -9.50
N THR A 866 -20.15 -16.31 -9.00
CA THR A 866 -19.34 -15.27 -9.64
C THR A 866 -18.75 -15.74 -10.99
N LEU A 867 -18.40 -17.02 -11.11
CA LEU A 867 -18.00 -17.63 -12.38
C LEU A 867 -19.14 -17.61 -13.40
N MET A 868 -20.37 -17.93 -12.98
CA MET A 868 -21.54 -17.89 -13.86
C MET A 868 -21.86 -16.49 -14.35
N GLU A 869 -21.81 -15.48 -13.47
CA GLU A 869 -21.98 -14.09 -13.86
C GLU A 869 -20.94 -13.67 -14.91
N ARG A 870 -19.67 -14.07 -14.77
CA ARG A 870 -18.61 -13.78 -15.76
C ARG A 870 -18.72 -14.56 -17.07
N MET A 871 -19.23 -15.79 -17.04
CA MET A 871 -19.48 -16.60 -18.24
C MET A 871 -20.80 -16.22 -18.95
N GLY A 872 -21.52 -15.22 -18.46
CA GLY A 872 -22.79 -14.75 -19.02
C GLY A 872 -23.98 -15.67 -18.74
N GLY A 873 -23.88 -16.49 -17.69
CA GLY A 873 -24.85 -17.48 -17.26
C GLY A 873 -25.59 -17.10 -15.98
N ARG A 874 -26.39 -18.03 -15.46
CA ARG A 874 -27.12 -17.90 -14.17
C ARG A 874 -26.96 -19.16 -13.36
N ILE A 875 -27.07 -19.07 -12.04
CA ILE A 875 -27.07 -20.21 -11.12
C ILE A 875 -28.23 -20.10 -10.13
N GLY A 876 -28.75 -21.23 -9.66
CA GLY A 876 -29.81 -21.26 -8.66
C GLY A 876 -29.94 -22.61 -7.98
N VAL A 877 -30.90 -22.69 -7.05
CA VAL A 877 -31.24 -23.90 -6.32
C VAL A 877 -32.76 -24.02 -6.18
N GLU A 878 -33.25 -25.24 -6.30
CA GLU A 878 -34.62 -25.63 -5.94
C GLU A 878 -34.50 -26.75 -4.91
N SER A 879 -35.01 -26.53 -3.70
CA SER A 879 -34.82 -27.48 -2.60
C SER A 879 -36.01 -27.49 -1.65
N GLU A 880 -36.29 -28.67 -1.09
CA GLU A 880 -37.27 -28.88 -0.03
C GLU A 880 -36.61 -29.70 1.08
N GLU A 881 -36.70 -29.21 2.32
CA GLU A 881 -36.09 -29.84 3.49
C GLU A 881 -36.59 -31.28 3.65
N GLY A 882 -35.66 -32.23 3.76
CA GLY A 882 -35.92 -33.67 3.87
C GLY A 882 -36.22 -34.41 2.55
N LYS A 883 -36.34 -33.71 1.42
CA LYS A 883 -36.57 -34.34 0.09
C LYS A 883 -35.38 -34.24 -0.87
N GLY A 884 -34.40 -33.38 -0.56
CA GLY A 884 -33.19 -33.17 -1.35
C GLY A 884 -33.15 -31.81 -2.06
N SER A 885 -32.13 -31.60 -2.88
CA SER A 885 -31.91 -30.34 -3.59
C SER A 885 -31.61 -30.55 -5.07
N THR A 886 -31.96 -29.57 -5.89
CA THR A 886 -31.52 -29.47 -7.28
C THR A 886 -30.79 -28.14 -7.47
N PHE A 887 -29.49 -28.22 -7.65
CA PHE A 887 -28.67 -27.08 -8.06
C PHE A 887 -28.63 -27.03 -9.58
N TRP A 888 -28.78 -25.85 -10.15
CA TRP A 888 -28.80 -25.67 -11.59
C TRP A 888 -28.05 -24.43 -12.03
N PHE A 889 -27.54 -24.43 -13.26
CA PHE A 889 -26.97 -23.25 -13.89
C PHE A 889 -27.22 -23.23 -15.40
N THR A 890 -27.19 -22.05 -16.01
CA THR A 890 -27.31 -21.86 -17.45
C THR A 890 -26.07 -21.24 -18.06
N LEU A 891 -25.75 -21.63 -19.29
CA LEU A 891 -24.69 -21.04 -20.11
C LEU A 891 -25.20 -20.72 -21.51
N PRO A 892 -24.78 -19.60 -22.13
CA PRO A 892 -25.11 -19.32 -23.52
C PRO A 892 -24.56 -20.42 -24.45
N TYR A 893 -25.41 -21.01 -25.29
CA TYR A 893 -24.97 -22.04 -26.22
C TYR A 893 -24.25 -21.40 -27.42
N LYS A 894 -22.96 -21.70 -27.56
CA LYS A 894 -22.16 -21.33 -28.73
C LYS A 894 -21.80 -22.61 -29.50
N PRO A 895 -22.44 -22.89 -30.64
CA PRO A 895 -22.17 -24.12 -31.39
C PRO A 895 -20.72 -24.13 -31.87
N ALA A 896 -20.04 -25.25 -31.64
CA ALA A 896 -18.70 -25.49 -32.14
C ALA A 896 -18.72 -26.56 -33.24
N VAL A 897 -17.92 -26.36 -34.29
CA VAL A 897 -17.70 -27.39 -35.31
C VAL A 897 -16.56 -28.28 -34.84
N LYS A 898 -16.70 -29.60 -35.02
CA LYS A 898 -15.63 -30.57 -34.74
C LYS A 898 -14.44 -30.23 -35.64
N GLU A 899 -13.36 -29.69 -35.08
CA GLU A 899 -12.11 -29.59 -35.82
C GLU A 899 -11.60 -31.01 -36.04
N ASP A 900 -11.69 -31.47 -37.28
CA ASP A 900 -11.05 -32.68 -37.78
C ASP A 900 -9.52 -32.45 -37.81
N LYS A 901 -8.89 -32.25 -36.64
CA LYS A 901 -7.46 -32.50 -36.51
C LYS A 901 -7.27 -34.01 -36.48
N LYS A 902 -7.42 -34.62 -37.66
CA LYS A 902 -6.64 -35.80 -38.04
C LYS A 902 -5.17 -35.38 -38.01
N GLN A 903 -4.57 -35.33 -36.82
CA GLN A 903 -3.16 -35.63 -36.72
C GLN A 903 -3.03 -37.10 -37.07
N THR A 904 -2.81 -37.36 -38.36
CA THR A 904 -2.16 -38.59 -38.82
C THR A 904 -1.04 -38.90 -37.82
N PRO A 905 -1.01 -40.10 -37.21
CA PRO A 905 0.11 -40.50 -36.38
C PRO A 905 1.34 -40.41 -37.26
N LYS A 906 2.22 -39.43 -37.01
CA LYS A 906 3.54 -39.39 -37.64
C LYS A 906 4.18 -40.72 -37.31
N ASN A 907 4.55 -41.48 -38.33
CA ASN A 907 5.25 -42.76 -38.24
C ASN A 907 6.48 -42.60 -37.31
N ILE A 908 6.33 -42.98 -36.04
CA ILE A 908 7.44 -43.07 -35.10
C ILE A 908 8.01 -44.47 -35.29
N GLN A 909 9.20 -44.55 -35.88
CA GLN A 909 9.95 -45.80 -35.88
C GLN A 909 10.28 -46.16 -34.42
N PRO A 910 9.88 -47.34 -33.94
CA PRO A 910 10.11 -47.73 -32.57
C PRO A 910 11.60 -48.00 -32.33
N VAL A 911 12.15 -47.39 -31.28
CA VAL A 911 13.46 -47.74 -30.74
C VAL A 911 13.24 -48.81 -29.67
N SER A 912 13.87 -49.98 -29.82
CA SER A 912 13.84 -51.07 -28.84
C SER A 912 14.85 -50.78 -27.72
N VAL A 913 14.39 -50.62 -26.47
CA VAL A 913 15.26 -50.45 -25.30
C VAL A 913 14.80 -51.39 -24.18
N GLU A 914 15.74 -52.15 -23.60
CA GLU A 914 15.50 -52.98 -22.41
C GLU A 914 15.10 -52.10 -21.21
N ARG A 915 14.07 -52.53 -20.48
CA ARG A 915 13.43 -51.79 -19.37
C ARG A 915 14.39 -51.33 -18.26
N ASN A 916 15.56 -51.97 -18.12
CA ASN A 916 16.58 -51.68 -17.11
C ASN A 916 17.66 -50.64 -17.53
N LYS A 917 17.51 -49.95 -18.66
CA LYS A 917 18.53 -49.00 -19.19
C LYS A 917 18.00 -47.64 -19.64
N LEU A 918 16.79 -47.26 -19.24
CA LEU A 918 16.21 -45.98 -19.66
C LEU A 918 16.72 -44.84 -18.79
N THR A 919 17.32 -43.85 -19.43
CA THR A 919 17.85 -42.64 -18.80
C THR A 919 16.84 -41.50 -18.91
N ILE A 920 16.44 -40.94 -17.77
CA ILE A 920 15.60 -39.74 -17.67
C ILE A 920 16.49 -38.58 -17.20
N LEU A 921 16.50 -37.49 -17.97
CA LEU A 921 17.07 -36.22 -17.53
C LEU A 921 16.02 -35.46 -16.73
N VAL A 922 16.33 -35.13 -15.49
CA VAL A 922 15.51 -34.27 -14.65
C VAL A 922 16.22 -32.92 -14.56
N ALA A 923 15.61 -31.85 -15.06
CA ALA A 923 16.09 -30.49 -14.88
C ALA A 923 15.24 -29.82 -13.79
N GLU A 924 15.81 -29.62 -12.61
CA GLU A 924 15.14 -29.10 -11.41
C GLU A 924 16.18 -28.40 -10.52
N ASP A 925 15.98 -27.12 -10.26
CA ASP A 925 16.93 -26.29 -9.49
C ASP A 925 16.83 -26.52 -7.98
N ASN A 926 15.70 -27.04 -7.50
CA ASN A 926 15.48 -27.32 -6.09
C ASN A 926 15.88 -28.76 -5.70
N ALA A 927 16.92 -28.88 -4.88
CA ALA A 927 17.44 -30.17 -4.39
C ALA A 927 16.37 -31.06 -3.72
N SER A 928 15.37 -30.48 -3.04
CA SER A 928 14.31 -31.24 -2.37
C SER A 928 13.32 -31.84 -3.39
N ASN A 929 13.00 -31.08 -4.44
CA ASN A 929 12.14 -31.56 -5.53
C ASN A 929 12.85 -32.64 -6.35
N TYR A 930 14.14 -32.46 -6.64
CA TYR A 930 14.93 -33.50 -7.30
C TYR A 930 14.97 -34.78 -6.46
N LYS A 931 15.20 -34.67 -5.15
CA LYS A 931 15.18 -35.84 -4.24
C LYS A 931 13.83 -36.55 -4.21
N LEU A 932 12.73 -35.82 -4.42
CA LEU A 932 11.40 -36.41 -4.60
C LEU A 932 11.30 -37.20 -5.91
N PHE A 933 11.72 -36.61 -7.05
CA PHE A 933 11.80 -37.33 -8.33
C PHE A 933 12.68 -38.57 -8.23
N GLU A 934 13.85 -38.43 -7.62
CA GLU A 934 14.80 -39.52 -7.38
C GLU A 934 14.13 -40.63 -6.55
N SER A 935 13.49 -40.29 -5.45
CA SER A 935 12.82 -41.28 -4.58
C SER A 935 11.68 -42.03 -5.30
N ILE A 936 10.98 -41.37 -6.24
CA ILE A 936 9.89 -41.97 -7.00
C ILE A 936 10.41 -42.85 -8.15
N LEU A 937 11.46 -42.41 -8.85
CA LEU A 937 11.86 -42.97 -10.16
C LEU A 937 13.16 -43.79 -10.14
N LYS A 938 14.04 -43.64 -9.15
CA LYS A 938 15.38 -44.28 -9.14
C LYS A 938 15.39 -45.80 -9.21
N TYR A 939 14.30 -46.45 -8.79
CA TYR A 939 14.18 -47.92 -8.83
C TYR A 939 13.77 -48.44 -10.21
N ASP A 940 13.17 -47.57 -11.04
CA ASP A 940 12.61 -47.92 -12.33
C ASP A 940 13.47 -47.38 -13.50
N TYR A 941 14.26 -46.31 -13.28
CA TYR A 941 14.99 -45.59 -14.32
C TYR A 941 16.38 -45.12 -13.84
N HIS A 942 17.32 -44.93 -14.78
CA HIS A 942 18.55 -44.20 -14.52
C HIS A 942 18.28 -42.70 -14.62
N LEU A 943 18.66 -41.94 -13.61
CA LEU A 943 18.37 -40.50 -13.56
C LEU A 943 19.67 -39.71 -13.71
N ILE A 944 19.64 -38.71 -14.58
CA ILE A 944 20.66 -37.66 -14.65
C ILE A 944 19.99 -36.33 -14.30
N HIS A 945 20.71 -35.45 -13.62
CA HIS A 945 20.14 -34.25 -13.00
C HIS A 945 20.85 -33.00 -13.48
N ALA A 946 20.08 -32.02 -13.93
CA ALA A 946 20.54 -30.68 -14.23
C ALA A 946 19.92 -29.66 -13.26
N TRP A 947 20.72 -28.73 -12.76
CA TRP A 947 20.34 -27.66 -11.83
C TRP A 947 19.75 -26.44 -12.53
N ASP A 948 20.00 -26.28 -13.83
CA ASP A 948 19.43 -25.21 -14.63
C ASP A 948 19.18 -25.62 -16.09
N GLY A 949 18.54 -24.74 -16.86
CA GLY A 949 18.19 -25.02 -18.26
C GLY A 949 19.41 -25.11 -19.20
N MET A 950 20.52 -24.46 -18.88
CA MET A 950 21.75 -24.53 -19.68
C MET A 950 22.41 -25.89 -19.48
N GLU A 951 22.58 -26.29 -18.23
CA GLU A 951 23.10 -27.62 -17.86
C GLU A 951 22.21 -28.73 -18.43
N ALA A 952 20.88 -28.54 -18.45
CA ALA A 952 19.96 -29.48 -19.09
C ALA A 952 20.24 -29.64 -20.60
N VAL A 953 20.55 -28.55 -21.31
CA VAL A 953 20.93 -28.59 -22.73
C VAL A 953 22.29 -29.27 -22.92
N GLU A 954 23.26 -29.01 -22.05
CA GLU A 954 24.60 -29.62 -22.11
C GLU A 954 24.54 -31.13 -21.83
N MET A 955 23.91 -31.52 -20.72
CA MET A 955 23.72 -32.92 -20.35
C MET A 955 22.89 -33.69 -21.38
N PHE A 956 21.91 -33.03 -22.01
CA PHE A 956 21.17 -33.64 -23.10
C PHE A 956 22.10 -34.05 -24.26
N ARG A 957 23.05 -33.18 -24.63
CA ARG A 957 24.01 -33.48 -25.72
C ARG A 957 25.01 -34.57 -25.33
N GLU A 958 25.47 -34.57 -24.09
CA GLU A 958 26.48 -35.51 -23.62
C GLU A 958 25.90 -36.91 -23.40
N HIS A 959 24.73 -37.01 -22.77
CA HIS A 959 24.19 -38.28 -22.27
C HIS A 959 23.06 -38.87 -23.12
N ASN A 960 22.50 -38.11 -24.07
CA ASN A 960 21.38 -38.52 -24.93
C ASN A 960 20.27 -39.28 -24.15
N PRO A 961 19.60 -38.62 -23.19
CA PRO A 961 18.53 -39.25 -22.41
C PRO A 961 17.38 -39.71 -23.32
N GLN A 962 16.45 -40.50 -22.81
CA GLN A 962 15.26 -40.94 -23.56
C GLN A 962 14.01 -40.13 -23.20
N ILE A 963 13.98 -39.49 -22.04
CA ILE A 963 12.92 -38.58 -21.58
C ILE A 963 13.57 -37.42 -20.83
N VAL A 964 13.00 -36.23 -20.95
CA VAL A 964 13.38 -35.07 -20.16
C VAL A 964 12.19 -34.62 -19.31
N LEU A 965 12.36 -34.54 -17.99
CA LEU A 965 11.49 -33.80 -17.08
C LEU A 965 12.12 -32.43 -16.89
N MET A 966 11.41 -31.37 -17.24
CA MET A 966 11.97 -30.02 -17.34
C MET A 966 11.15 -29.06 -16.49
N ASP A 967 11.70 -28.54 -15.40
CA ASP A 967 11.08 -27.41 -14.71
C ASP A 967 11.08 -26.18 -15.63
N ILE A 968 10.02 -25.38 -15.55
CA ILE A 968 9.88 -24.16 -16.35
C ILE A 968 10.69 -23.02 -15.72
N ASN A 969 10.61 -22.87 -14.41
CA ASN A 969 11.17 -21.71 -13.70
C ASN A 969 12.52 -22.06 -13.11
N MET A 970 13.56 -22.05 -13.95
CA MET A 970 14.94 -22.31 -13.54
C MET A 970 15.82 -21.06 -13.74
N PRO A 971 16.88 -20.88 -12.93
CA PRO A 971 17.85 -19.80 -13.11
C PRO A 971 18.67 -19.98 -14.41
N VAL A 972 19.40 -18.95 -14.82
CA VAL A 972 20.28 -18.92 -16.01
C VAL A 972 19.55 -19.04 -17.35
N MET A 973 18.85 -20.15 -17.58
CA MET A 973 18.04 -20.43 -18.77
C MET A 973 16.74 -21.08 -18.32
N ASP A 974 15.61 -20.51 -18.73
CA ASP A 974 14.30 -21.05 -18.36
C ASP A 974 13.97 -22.34 -19.15
N GLY A 975 13.00 -23.12 -18.67
CA GLY A 975 12.64 -24.39 -19.30
C GLY A 975 12.07 -24.24 -20.71
N TYR A 976 11.51 -23.08 -21.07
CA TYR A 976 11.05 -22.80 -22.43
C TYR A 976 12.22 -22.61 -23.40
N GLU A 977 13.24 -21.84 -22.98
CA GLU A 977 14.48 -21.62 -23.70
C GLU A 977 15.26 -22.92 -23.83
N ALA A 978 15.42 -23.67 -22.74
CA ALA A 978 16.08 -24.97 -22.75
C ALA A 978 15.38 -25.96 -23.69
N THR A 979 14.05 -26.00 -23.68
CA THR A 979 13.27 -26.82 -24.62
C THR A 979 13.49 -26.38 -26.06
N ARG A 980 13.48 -25.07 -26.36
CA ARG A 980 13.77 -24.56 -27.70
C ARG A 980 15.18 -24.96 -28.17
N GLU A 981 16.18 -24.90 -27.30
CA GLU A 981 17.54 -25.32 -27.63
C GLU A 981 17.63 -26.83 -27.84
N ILE A 982 17.08 -27.66 -26.94
CA ILE A 982 17.06 -29.13 -27.09
C ILE A 982 16.36 -29.52 -28.40
N ARG A 983 15.28 -28.84 -28.78
CA ARG A 983 14.54 -29.10 -30.02
C ARG A 983 15.35 -28.84 -31.29
N LYS A 984 16.39 -28.00 -31.25
CA LYS A 984 17.34 -27.85 -32.38
C LYS A 984 18.16 -29.12 -32.61
N PHE A 985 18.41 -29.91 -31.57
CA PHE A 985 19.21 -31.13 -31.62
C PHE A 985 18.34 -32.40 -31.75
N SER A 986 17.19 -32.45 -31.07
CA SER A 986 16.26 -33.57 -31.10
C SER A 986 14.80 -33.11 -31.18
N ALA A 987 14.23 -33.24 -32.38
CA ALA A 987 12.83 -32.92 -32.62
C ALA A 987 11.83 -33.95 -32.07
N LYS A 988 12.31 -35.12 -31.57
CA LYS A 988 11.45 -36.28 -31.27
C LYS A 988 11.48 -36.74 -29.81
N ILE A 989 12.46 -36.31 -29.02
CA ILE A 989 12.59 -36.71 -27.62
C ILE A 989 11.39 -36.22 -26.80
N PRO A 990 10.74 -37.05 -25.99
CA PRO A 990 9.75 -36.61 -25.00
C PRO A 990 10.32 -35.60 -24.01
N ILE A 991 9.76 -34.39 -23.97
CA ILE A 991 10.04 -33.37 -22.93
C ILE A 991 8.73 -33.08 -22.20
N ILE A 992 8.71 -33.34 -20.89
CA ILE A 992 7.56 -33.11 -20.01
C ILE A 992 7.87 -31.88 -19.16
N ALA A 993 7.07 -30.83 -19.29
CA ALA A 993 7.19 -29.65 -18.44
C ALA A 993 6.76 -29.98 -17.00
N VAL A 994 7.49 -29.49 -16.02
CA VAL A 994 7.09 -29.52 -14.60
C VAL A 994 6.83 -28.07 -14.21
N THR A 995 5.63 -27.75 -13.73
CA THR A 995 5.24 -26.34 -13.51
C THR A 995 4.46 -26.15 -12.22
N ALA A 996 4.73 -25.03 -11.52
CA ALA A 996 3.95 -24.59 -10.37
C ALA A 996 2.59 -23.97 -10.75
N PHE A 997 2.39 -23.65 -12.04
CA PHE A 997 1.17 -23.03 -12.54
C PHE A 997 0.30 -24.09 -13.23
N ALA A 998 -0.79 -24.47 -12.56
CA ALA A 998 -1.70 -25.53 -12.98
C ALA A 998 -2.95 -25.01 -13.73
N TYR A 999 -2.87 -23.88 -14.45
CA TYR A 999 -4.01 -23.35 -15.20
C TYR A 999 -4.00 -23.79 -16.68
N ALA A 1000 -5.18 -23.88 -17.30
CA ALA A 1000 -5.33 -24.26 -18.72
C ALA A 1000 -4.57 -23.34 -19.70
N SER A 1001 -4.45 -22.05 -19.36
CA SER A 1001 -3.66 -21.10 -20.15
C SER A 1001 -2.20 -21.51 -20.22
N ASP A 1002 -1.68 -22.07 -19.14
CA ASP A 1002 -0.28 -22.51 -19.04
C ASP A 1002 -0.09 -23.81 -19.81
N GLU A 1003 -1.05 -24.73 -19.78
CA GLU A 1003 -1.03 -25.94 -20.60
C GLU A 1003 -0.92 -25.62 -22.09
N GLN A 1004 -1.77 -24.74 -22.62
CA GLN A 1004 -1.72 -24.39 -24.05
C GLN A 1004 -0.38 -23.74 -24.42
N LYS A 1005 0.12 -22.81 -23.60
CA LYS A 1005 1.40 -22.13 -23.81
C LYS A 1005 2.60 -23.10 -23.75
N VAL A 1006 2.57 -24.06 -22.83
CA VAL A 1006 3.57 -25.13 -22.70
C VAL A 1006 3.56 -26.00 -23.94
N MET A 1007 2.39 -26.48 -24.37
CA MET A 1007 2.30 -27.35 -25.54
C MET A 1007 2.71 -26.64 -26.84
N GLU A 1008 2.35 -25.36 -27.02
CA GLU A 1008 2.78 -24.54 -28.17
C GLU A 1008 4.30 -24.31 -28.21
N SER A 1009 4.98 -24.36 -27.06
CA SER A 1009 6.42 -24.14 -26.94
C SER A 1009 7.28 -25.36 -27.25
N GLY A 1010 6.67 -26.48 -27.63
CA GLY A 1010 7.36 -27.69 -28.08
C GLY A 1010 7.52 -28.79 -27.03
N PHE A 1011 6.82 -28.72 -25.91
CA PHE A 1011 6.73 -29.80 -24.93
C PHE A 1011 5.76 -30.91 -25.39
N ASP A 1012 5.99 -32.14 -24.93
CA ASP A 1012 5.16 -33.32 -25.26
C ASP A 1012 4.15 -33.68 -24.16
N GLY A 1013 4.26 -33.03 -23.01
CA GLY A 1013 3.34 -33.16 -21.88
C GLY A 1013 3.71 -32.18 -20.77
N TYR A 1014 2.88 -32.14 -19.73
CA TYR A 1014 3.12 -31.31 -18.56
C TYR A 1014 2.74 -32.05 -17.26
N MET A 1015 3.30 -31.61 -16.14
CA MET A 1015 3.06 -32.13 -14.80
C MET A 1015 2.94 -30.96 -13.82
N PRO A 1016 1.81 -30.81 -13.10
CA PRO A 1016 1.67 -29.77 -12.09
C PRO A 1016 2.45 -30.11 -10.81
N LYS A 1017 3.05 -29.11 -10.17
CA LYS A 1017 3.56 -29.17 -8.79
C LYS A 1017 2.39 -28.88 -7.81
N PRO A 1018 2.25 -29.59 -6.68
CA PRO A 1018 3.16 -30.62 -6.15
C PRO A 1018 3.06 -31.96 -6.89
N ILE A 1019 4.21 -32.62 -7.06
CA ILE A 1019 4.35 -33.85 -7.86
C ILE A 1019 3.68 -35.03 -7.16
N ASN A 1020 2.73 -35.67 -7.85
CA ASN A 1020 2.09 -36.90 -7.39
C ASN A 1020 2.82 -38.13 -7.98
N ALA A 1021 3.35 -38.99 -7.12
CA ALA A 1021 4.13 -40.17 -7.53
C ALA A 1021 3.35 -41.14 -8.44
N LYS A 1022 2.06 -41.38 -8.16
CA LYS A 1022 1.23 -42.29 -8.97
C LYS A 1022 0.96 -41.69 -10.34
N LEU A 1023 0.62 -40.40 -10.39
CA LEU A 1023 0.34 -39.68 -11.63
C LEU A 1023 1.58 -39.59 -12.52
N LEU A 1024 2.74 -39.28 -11.93
CA LEU A 1024 4.02 -39.22 -12.63
C LEU A 1024 4.39 -40.56 -13.27
N LYS A 1025 4.28 -41.67 -12.53
CA LYS A 1025 4.55 -42.99 -13.09
C LYS A 1025 3.57 -43.34 -14.22
N ALA A 1026 2.28 -43.04 -14.06
CA ALA A 1026 1.29 -43.30 -15.08
C ALA A 1026 1.56 -42.52 -16.38
N GLN A 1027 1.91 -41.23 -16.27
CA GLN A 1027 2.19 -40.38 -17.43
C GLN A 1027 3.49 -40.77 -18.14
N LEU A 1028 4.54 -41.11 -17.38
CA LEU A 1028 5.76 -41.67 -17.96
C LEU A 1028 5.47 -42.97 -18.71
N MET A 1029 4.69 -43.88 -18.14
CA MET A 1029 4.30 -45.13 -18.80
C MET A 1029 3.49 -44.88 -20.08
N ASP A 1030 2.53 -43.94 -20.07
CA ASP A 1030 1.72 -43.60 -21.25
C ASP A 1030 2.58 -43.01 -22.39
N ILE A 1031 3.46 -42.06 -22.07
CA ILE A 1031 4.36 -41.44 -23.05
C ILE A 1031 5.35 -42.46 -23.61
N MET A 1032 5.84 -43.35 -22.76
CA MET A 1032 6.70 -44.45 -23.18
C MET A 1032 5.97 -45.44 -24.07
N GLN A 1033 4.75 -45.89 -23.71
CA GLN A 1033 3.97 -46.80 -24.54
C GLN A 1033 3.64 -46.20 -25.92
N LYS A 1034 3.42 -44.89 -25.99
CA LYS A 1034 3.15 -44.18 -27.26
C LYS A 1034 4.38 -44.02 -28.15
N ARG A 1035 5.62 -44.10 -27.61
CA ARG A 1035 6.84 -43.72 -28.34
C ARG A 1035 7.98 -44.75 -28.32
N ILE A 1036 7.94 -45.75 -27.44
CA ILE A 1036 9.02 -46.73 -27.18
C ILE A 1036 8.38 -48.13 -27.05
N ILE A 1037 8.81 -49.10 -27.86
CA ILE A 1037 8.41 -50.51 -27.66
C ILE A 1037 9.27 -51.08 -26.55
N LEU A 1038 8.65 -51.28 -25.38
CA LEU A 1038 9.21 -52.03 -24.26
C LEU A 1038 9.11 -53.54 -24.56
N LEU A 1039 10.25 -54.22 -24.67
CA LEU A 1039 10.33 -55.69 -24.69
C LEU A 1039 10.47 -56.24 -23.28
#